data_AF-A0A3P9Q817-F1
#
_entry.id   AF-A0A3P9Q817-F1
#
_cell.length_a   1.000
_cell.length_b   1.000
_cell.length_c   1.000
_cell.angle_alpha   90.00
_cell.angle_beta   90.00
_cell.angle_gamma   90.00
#
_symmetry.space_group_name_H-M   'P 1'
#
loop_
_entity.id
_entity.type
_entity.pdbx_description
1 polymer ?
#
loop_
_entity_poly.entity_id
_entity_poly.type
_entity_poly.pdbx_seq_one_letter_code
_entity_poly.pdbx_strand_id
1 'polypeptide(L)'
;MDKAWRVEFRNVGCAYFPQSRVDCHYTLSSQHSWVSSDWIGLFKVGWSSLKDYETFVWALAPADYQEGTEVNCCVHFQASYLPKPSSQEYEFIYVDAKGEVCSRSSTFTFCAPKPLEDLVTLEDESHGGTDMLLVIPRAELLQSRLQECLQERAELLREQEAAKKQRERDREDYKKEKLQWDRHRRGLEREVSRLKEELAQSDQKIEEMEMKQQDEKALGDCLVQEKAALMEVKAAKEQLIRELEEDIKTLTQRAVERETELERMKDRAKRAIALRKEEETEKRGLQNKLDQTEAELRSLSKEFQVLRNSLAQRDTSVLQLQNTITTLTQKLTTAHRKETESEASLKEMRSLRERFHMSERTVEGLKSDLSSLAAQKDHVQAELHQARVQAAQLTIQLADASMALREGRANWAQDRQILQNAAELDQDHLERINAELQKMQERLREEKMERVKLEVELGREKDCNRVQLSETRRELQELKASQRVAQKEKEQLQAEKQELMEYICQLEQKTGTVTTARWDAAPIASTGRPETALSDSEDESPEALQILHPPRSLGHYSLCEQGQPDSLLLSTPAIAPRDADRSAVVINQPAPLSLPHQANADTLPHSSDSVRRAIRAARCHRGVIICDSENEIWLPTNSHAHQLNVGSGSFDIDIISWKQLGC
;
A
#
# COMPACT_ATOMS: atom_id res chain seq x y z
N MET A 1 -19.83 52.18 33.42
CA MET A 1 -19.28 51.20 34.39
C MET A 1 -20.48 50.59 35.06
N ASP A 2 -20.99 49.54 34.45
CA ASP A 2 -22.42 49.28 34.56
C ASP A 2 -22.63 48.20 35.61
N LYS A 3 -23.59 48.45 36.50
CA LYS A 3 -23.72 47.70 37.75
C LYS A 3 -24.14 46.27 37.41
N ALA A 4 -23.26 45.31 37.67
CA ALA A 4 -23.51 43.90 37.38
C ALA A 4 -24.83 43.46 38.01
N TRP A 5 -25.83 43.18 37.17
CA TRP A 5 -27.13 42.69 37.60
C TRP A 5 -27.06 41.16 37.75
N ARG A 6 -27.50 40.65 38.90
CA ARG A 6 -27.56 39.20 39.16
C ARG A 6 -28.76 38.58 38.44
N VAL A 7 -29.91 39.22 38.58
CA VAL A 7 -31.19 38.83 37.96
C VAL A 7 -31.91 40.09 37.49
N GLU A 8 -32.66 40.01 36.39
CA GLU A 8 -33.50 41.11 35.89
C GLU A 8 -34.92 40.61 35.59
N PHE A 9 -35.95 41.29 36.13
CA PHE A 9 -37.35 40.95 35.84
C PHE A 9 -37.75 41.46 34.45
N ARG A 10 -38.43 40.61 33.67
CA ARG A 10 -38.89 40.91 32.30
C ARG A 10 -40.41 41.02 32.26
N ASN A 11 -40.93 41.82 31.32
CA ASN A 11 -42.36 41.92 31.01
C ASN A 11 -43.27 42.19 32.23
N VAL A 12 -42.77 42.95 33.21
CA VAL A 12 -43.54 43.31 34.41
C VAL A 12 -44.60 44.34 34.04
N GLY A 13 -45.86 43.94 34.07
CA GLY A 13 -47.00 44.80 33.76
C GLY A 13 -47.23 45.85 34.85
N CYS A 14 -47.70 47.04 34.49
CA CYS A 14 -48.05 48.09 35.47
C CYS A 14 -49.26 47.72 36.36
N ALA A 15 -50.09 46.77 35.91
CA ALA A 15 -51.10 46.14 36.73
C ALA A 15 -51.36 44.69 36.32
N TYR A 16 -51.83 43.89 37.28
CA TYR A 16 -52.23 42.49 37.09
C TYR A 16 -53.66 42.26 37.59
N PHE A 17 -54.37 41.30 36.98
CA PHE A 17 -55.73 40.94 37.39
C PHE A 17 -55.69 39.89 38.52
N PRO A 18 -56.12 40.20 39.76
CA PRO A 18 -55.93 39.32 40.92
C PRO A 18 -56.80 38.05 40.93
N GLN A 19 -57.68 37.84 39.96
CA GLN A 19 -58.38 36.56 39.76
C GLN A 19 -57.71 35.67 38.69
N SER A 20 -56.68 36.18 37.99
CA SER A 20 -55.83 35.39 37.09
C SER A 20 -54.59 34.90 37.83
N ARG A 21 -53.94 33.85 37.31
CA ARG A 21 -52.53 33.61 37.62
C ARG A 21 -51.68 34.79 37.11
N VAL A 22 -50.53 35.01 37.73
CA VAL A 22 -49.53 35.98 37.26
C VAL A 22 -48.24 35.26 36.90
N ASP A 23 -47.88 35.37 35.63
CA ASP A 23 -46.71 34.76 35.02
C ASP A 23 -45.53 35.74 35.16
N CYS A 24 -44.60 35.42 36.06
CA CYS A 24 -43.48 36.26 36.45
C CYS A 24 -42.22 35.82 35.70
N HIS A 25 -41.80 36.63 34.71
CA HIS A 25 -40.62 36.37 33.90
C HIS A 25 -39.37 37.06 34.46
N TYR A 26 -38.23 36.39 34.40
CA TYR A 26 -36.94 36.95 34.78
C TYR A 26 -35.80 36.33 33.98
N THR A 27 -34.73 37.08 33.79
CA THR A 27 -33.49 36.62 33.20
C THR A 27 -32.44 36.47 34.29
N LEU A 28 -31.84 35.28 34.41
CA LEU A 28 -30.63 35.05 35.20
C LEU A 28 -29.42 35.49 34.37
N SER A 29 -28.51 36.28 34.93
CA SER A 29 -27.28 36.68 34.22
C SER A 29 -26.19 35.61 34.37
N SER A 30 -25.18 35.69 33.50
CA SER A 30 -23.96 34.88 33.58
C SER A 30 -23.13 35.09 34.86
N GLN A 31 -23.55 35.99 35.76
CA GLN A 31 -22.90 36.30 37.04
C GLN A 31 -23.71 35.80 38.26
N HIS A 32 -24.83 35.11 38.05
CA HIS A 32 -25.62 34.48 39.12
C HIS A 32 -25.81 32.97 38.85
N SER A 33 -25.34 32.14 39.78
CA SER A 33 -25.68 30.71 39.79
C SER A 33 -26.97 30.45 40.56
N TRP A 34 -27.97 29.90 39.87
CA TRP A 34 -29.24 29.52 40.47
C TRP A 34 -29.09 28.32 41.40
N VAL A 35 -29.77 28.37 42.54
CA VAL A 35 -29.92 27.25 43.48
C VAL A 35 -31.40 26.95 43.68
N SER A 36 -31.76 25.69 43.86
CA SER A 36 -33.15 25.24 44.13
C SER A 36 -33.79 25.75 45.44
N SER A 37 -33.07 26.60 46.19
CA SER A 37 -33.55 27.32 47.38
C SER A 37 -33.56 28.84 47.19
N ASP A 38 -33.24 29.34 45.99
CA ASP A 38 -33.54 30.70 45.58
C ASP A 38 -35.07 30.87 45.43
N TRP A 39 -35.60 32.04 45.74
CA TRP A 39 -37.04 32.29 45.69
C TRP A 39 -37.39 33.72 45.27
N ILE A 40 -38.61 33.88 44.77
CA ILE A 40 -39.17 35.17 44.35
C ILE A 40 -40.37 35.47 45.24
N GLY A 41 -40.25 36.53 46.03
CA GLY A 41 -41.33 37.05 46.87
C GLY A 41 -42.10 38.17 46.18
N LEU A 42 -43.40 38.23 46.45
CA LEU A 42 -44.24 39.39 46.19
C LEU A 42 -44.29 40.23 47.47
N PHE A 43 -43.79 41.46 47.41
CA PHE A 43 -43.73 42.36 48.57
C PHE A 43 -44.60 43.60 48.35
N LYS A 44 -45.14 44.16 49.44
CA LYS A 44 -45.74 45.50 49.45
C LYS A 44 -44.64 46.55 49.44
N VAL A 45 -44.72 47.54 48.55
CA VAL A 45 -43.76 48.65 48.50
C VAL A 45 -43.71 49.35 49.86
N GLY A 46 -42.51 49.42 50.47
CA GLY A 46 -42.29 49.92 51.83
C GLY A 46 -41.98 48.86 52.89
N TRP A 47 -41.86 47.58 52.51
CA TRP A 47 -41.36 46.50 53.37
C TRP A 47 -40.00 46.82 54.02
N SER A 48 -39.75 46.24 55.19
CA SER A 48 -38.53 46.48 56.00
C SER A 48 -37.77 45.19 56.38
N SER A 49 -38.39 44.02 56.21
CA SER A 49 -37.79 42.71 56.43
C SER A 49 -38.15 41.74 55.30
N LEU A 50 -37.27 40.76 55.03
CA LEU A 50 -37.59 39.63 54.15
C LEU A 50 -38.70 38.72 54.69
N LYS A 51 -39.21 38.98 55.90
CA LYS A 51 -40.40 38.33 56.48
C LYS A 51 -41.72 39.03 56.10
N ASP A 52 -41.65 40.20 55.44
CA ASP A 52 -42.81 41.02 55.09
C ASP A 52 -43.39 40.67 53.69
N TYR A 53 -43.16 39.44 53.20
CA TYR A 53 -43.70 38.99 51.92
C TYR A 53 -45.21 38.71 52.03
N GLU A 54 -45.96 39.00 50.96
CA GLU A 54 -47.38 38.64 50.88
C GLU A 54 -47.54 37.16 50.45
N THR A 55 -46.73 36.75 49.48
CA THR A 55 -46.63 35.38 48.97
C THR A 55 -45.27 35.17 48.32
N PHE A 56 -44.85 33.92 48.12
CA PHE A 56 -43.58 33.58 47.46
C PHE A 56 -43.71 32.33 46.60
N VAL A 57 -42.79 32.18 45.66
CA VAL A 57 -42.57 30.96 44.87
C VAL A 57 -41.07 30.66 44.80
N TRP A 58 -40.69 29.39 44.75
CA TRP A 58 -39.30 29.01 44.48
C TRP A 58 -38.91 29.41 43.07
N ALA A 59 -37.69 29.93 42.90
CA ALA A 59 -37.15 30.24 41.58
C ALA A 59 -36.86 28.93 40.82
N LEU A 60 -37.19 28.90 39.54
CA LEU A 60 -36.96 27.76 38.66
C LEU A 60 -35.96 28.14 37.55
N ALA A 61 -35.13 27.18 37.15
CA ALA A 61 -34.32 27.26 35.94
C ALA A 61 -34.76 26.17 34.94
N PRO A 62 -34.57 26.37 33.62
CA PRO A 62 -34.75 25.32 32.62
C PRO A 62 -33.90 24.07 32.90
N ALA A 63 -34.37 22.91 32.44
CA ALA A 63 -33.73 21.61 32.72
C ALA A 63 -32.34 21.44 32.07
N ASP A 64 -31.99 22.32 31.13
CA ASP A 64 -30.72 22.41 30.40
C ASP A 64 -29.79 23.52 30.91
N TYR A 65 -30.16 24.25 31.98
CA TYR A 65 -29.38 25.35 32.57
C TYR A 65 -27.91 24.97 32.85
N GLN A 66 -26.99 25.83 32.41
CA GLN A 66 -25.55 25.71 32.65
C GLN A 66 -25.06 26.93 33.44
N GLU A 67 -24.17 26.72 34.42
CA GLU A 67 -23.60 27.82 35.19
C GLU A 67 -22.81 28.78 34.26
N GLY A 68 -23.09 30.08 34.38
CA GLY A 68 -22.47 31.12 33.54
C GLY A 68 -23.19 31.43 32.21
N THR A 69 -24.33 30.81 31.90
CA THR A 69 -25.18 31.23 30.76
C THR A 69 -26.27 32.21 31.17
N GLU A 70 -26.65 33.12 30.25
CA GLU A 70 -27.81 33.99 30.44
C GLU A 70 -29.09 33.23 30.04
N VAL A 71 -30.04 33.10 30.97
CA VAL A 71 -31.21 32.21 30.78
C VAL A 71 -32.51 32.87 31.24
N ASN A 72 -33.51 32.84 30.35
CA ASN A 72 -34.86 33.32 30.61
C ASN A 72 -35.71 32.26 31.32
N CYS A 73 -36.33 32.65 32.42
CA CYS A 73 -37.08 31.80 33.34
C CYS A 73 -38.50 32.34 33.55
N CYS A 74 -39.41 31.49 34.02
CA CYS A 74 -40.79 31.85 34.34
C CYS A 74 -41.27 31.10 35.58
N VAL A 75 -41.89 31.82 36.51
CA VAL A 75 -42.59 31.26 37.68
C VAL A 75 -44.01 31.82 37.77
N HIS A 76 -44.94 31.05 38.32
CA HIS A 76 -46.37 31.35 38.23
C HIS A 76 -46.97 31.56 39.63
N PHE A 77 -47.40 32.79 39.93
CA PHE A 77 -48.13 33.09 41.16
C PHE A 77 -49.62 32.73 40.97
N GLN A 78 -50.13 31.84 41.84
CA GLN A 78 -51.52 31.38 41.79
C GLN A 78 -52.49 32.43 42.34
N ALA A 79 -53.61 32.64 41.65
CA ALA A 79 -54.62 33.66 41.96
C ALA A 79 -55.10 33.64 43.43
N SER A 80 -55.18 32.46 44.04
CA SER A 80 -55.59 32.26 45.44
C SER A 80 -54.68 32.93 46.48
N TYR A 81 -53.45 33.28 46.10
CA TYR A 81 -52.45 33.90 46.97
C TYR A 81 -52.09 35.33 46.53
N LEU A 82 -52.80 35.90 45.55
CA LEU A 82 -52.58 37.26 45.10
C LEU A 82 -53.31 38.29 46.00
N PRO A 83 -52.79 39.52 46.10
CA PRO A 83 -53.48 40.61 46.78
C PRO A 83 -54.86 40.90 46.19
N LYS A 84 -55.78 41.31 47.06
CA LYS A 84 -57.11 41.78 46.62
C LYS A 84 -56.97 43.11 45.84
N PRO A 85 -57.93 43.42 44.93
CA PRO A 85 -57.92 44.68 44.18
C PRO A 85 -57.74 45.89 45.11
N SER A 86 -56.68 46.68 44.89
CA SER A 86 -56.30 47.76 45.79
C SER A 86 -55.34 48.74 45.12
N SER A 87 -55.31 49.98 45.61
CA SER A 87 -54.33 51.01 45.23
C SER A 87 -52.97 50.84 45.93
N GLN A 88 -52.69 49.66 46.48
CA GLN A 88 -51.39 49.32 47.06
C GLN A 88 -50.46 48.88 45.93
N GLU A 89 -49.27 49.45 45.89
CA GLU A 89 -48.21 49.00 44.98
C GLU A 89 -47.46 47.81 45.57
N TYR A 90 -47.09 46.88 44.68
CA TYR A 90 -46.32 45.68 44.96
C TYR A 90 -45.11 45.60 44.01
N GLU A 91 -44.13 44.78 44.40
CA GLU A 91 -42.93 44.49 43.62
C GLU A 91 -42.56 43.00 43.76
N PHE A 92 -41.96 42.42 42.72
CA PHE A 92 -41.29 41.12 42.80
C PHE A 92 -39.85 41.31 43.26
N ILE A 93 -39.38 40.44 44.15
CA ILE A 93 -38.03 40.49 44.73
C ILE A 93 -37.41 39.10 44.66
N TYR A 94 -36.24 39.02 44.02
CA TYR A 94 -35.45 37.79 43.95
C TYR A 94 -34.52 37.71 45.16
N VAL A 95 -34.56 36.58 45.87
CA VAL A 95 -33.75 36.29 47.06
C VAL A 95 -32.96 35.00 46.82
N ASP A 96 -31.64 35.02 47.06
CA ASP A 96 -30.80 33.83 46.91
C ASP A 96 -30.85 32.89 48.13
N ALA A 97 -30.26 31.70 47.97
CA ALA A 97 -30.06 30.70 49.02
C ALA A 97 -29.31 31.19 50.27
N LYS A 98 -28.67 32.37 50.25
CA LYS A 98 -28.00 33.00 51.41
C LYS A 98 -28.91 34.01 52.12
N GLY A 99 -30.04 34.36 51.53
CA GLY A 99 -30.95 35.40 52.00
C GLY A 99 -30.59 36.81 51.52
N GLU A 100 -29.76 36.97 50.49
CA GLU A 100 -29.50 38.27 49.87
C GLU A 100 -30.56 38.62 48.82
N VAL A 101 -30.93 39.90 48.74
CA VAL A 101 -31.72 40.42 47.61
C VAL A 101 -30.83 40.57 46.37
N CYS A 102 -31.17 39.84 45.31
CA CYS A 102 -30.44 39.89 44.03
C CYS A 102 -31.04 40.90 43.05
N SER A 103 -32.36 41.10 43.10
CA SER A 103 -33.10 41.99 42.19
C SER A 103 -34.47 42.40 42.72
N ARG A 104 -35.03 43.49 42.17
CA ARG A 104 -36.36 44.05 42.45
C ARG A 104 -37.00 44.49 41.13
N SER A 105 -38.30 44.28 40.95
CA SER A 105 -39.02 44.71 39.73
C SER A 105 -39.36 46.20 39.73
N SER A 106 -39.91 46.70 38.63
CA SER A 106 -40.81 47.86 38.65
C SER A 106 -42.03 47.59 39.55
N THR A 107 -42.64 48.65 40.09
CA THR A 107 -43.83 48.51 40.92
C THR A 107 -45.09 48.35 40.07
N PHE A 108 -46.09 47.67 40.63
CA PHE A 108 -47.36 47.38 39.95
C PHE A 108 -48.53 47.27 40.94
N THR A 109 -49.75 47.33 40.43
CA THR A 109 -50.99 47.23 41.23
C THR A 109 -51.83 46.01 40.85
N PHE A 110 -52.79 45.64 41.70
CA PHE A 110 -53.79 44.62 41.38
C PHE A 110 -55.15 45.29 41.14
N CYS A 111 -55.67 45.20 39.91
CA CYS A 111 -56.91 45.87 39.51
C CYS A 111 -57.72 45.03 38.49
N ALA A 112 -58.97 45.42 38.25
CA ALA A 112 -59.83 44.77 37.26
C ALA A 112 -59.74 45.45 35.88
N PRO A 113 -59.87 44.70 34.76
CA PRO A 113 -59.98 45.28 33.43
C PRO A 113 -61.16 46.25 33.33
N LYS A 114 -60.99 47.32 32.55
CA LYS A 114 -62.08 48.23 32.17
C LYS A 114 -62.85 47.65 30.96
N PRO A 115 -64.16 47.93 30.81
CA PRO A 115 -64.93 47.58 29.61
C PRO A 115 -64.31 48.15 28.32
N LEU A 116 -64.54 47.49 27.19
CA LEU A 116 -63.92 47.83 25.90
C LEU A 116 -64.65 48.94 25.12
N GLU A 117 -65.37 49.81 25.83
CA GLU A 117 -66.26 50.84 25.26
C GLU A 117 -65.57 52.19 25.01
N ASP A 118 -64.22 52.24 25.08
CA ASP A 118 -63.41 53.41 24.71
C ASP A 118 -63.46 53.64 23.18
N LEU A 119 -64.13 54.71 22.77
CA LEU A 119 -64.10 55.25 21.41
C LEU A 119 -62.73 55.83 21.08
N VAL A 120 -62.24 55.61 19.86
CA VAL A 120 -60.92 56.11 19.41
C VAL A 120 -61.14 57.13 18.29
N THR A 121 -60.74 58.37 18.54
CA THR A 121 -60.61 59.42 17.51
C THR A 121 -59.35 59.19 16.70
N LEU A 122 -59.49 59.15 15.37
CA LEU A 122 -58.37 59.30 14.45
C LEU A 122 -58.44 60.66 13.75
N GLU A 123 -57.28 61.30 13.59
CA GLU A 123 -57.08 62.49 12.77
C GLU A 123 -56.89 62.04 11.31
N ASP A 124 -57.71 62.55 10.40
CA ASP A 124 -57.66 62.20 8.97
C ASP A 124 -56.68 63.13 8.24
N GLU A 125 -55.49 62.61 7.95
CA GLU A 125 -54.45 63.30 7.16
C GLU A 125 -54.81 63.40 5.65
N SER A 126 -55.96 62.89 5.21
CA SER A 126 -56.41 63.03 3.82
C SER A 126 -57.23 64.31 3.58
N HIS A 127 -56.65 65.21 2.77
CA HIS A 127 -57.23 66.46 2.28
C HIS A 127 -57.36 67.61 3.31
N GLY A 128 -56.31 68.42 3.40
CA GLY A 128 -56.25 69.54 4.34
C GLY A 128 -57.35 70.61 4.13
N GLY A 129 -57.92 71.07 5.26
CA GLY A 129 -58.83 72.23 5.27
C GLY A 129 -59.99 72.16 6.27
N THR A 130 -60.28 70.99 6.86
CA THR A 130 -61.25 70.88 7.96
C THR A 130 -60.75 69.89 9.00
N ASP A 131 -60.59 70.34 10.25
CA ASP A 131 -60.25 69.49 11.39
C ASP A 131 -61.49 68.69 11.83
N MET A 132 -61.63 67.47 11.29
CA MET A 132 -62.83 66.65 11.43
C MET A 132 -62.48 65.25 11.92
N LEU A 133 -62.30 65.13 13.24
CA LEU A 133 -61.97 63.88 13.94
C LEU A 133 -62.95 62.74 13.60
N LEU A 134 -62.43 61.67 12.98
CA LEU A 134 -63.22 60.50 12.64
C LEU A 134 -63.27 59.56 13.86
N VAL A 135 -64.44 59.47 14.48
CA VAL A 135 -64.69 58.57 15.61
C VAL A 135 -65.07 57.19 15.07
N ILE A 136 -64.10 56.29 14.99
CA ILE A 136 -64.33 54.89 14.59
C ILE A 136 -64.51 54.04 15.86
N PRO A 137 -65.53 53.17 15.96
CA PRO A 137 -65.61 52.16 17.00
C PRO A 137 -64.32 51.33 17.05
N ARG A 138 -63.71 51.21 18.23
CA ARG A 138 -62.41 50.54 18.40
C ARG A 138 -62.37 49.10 17.85
N ALA A 139 -63.51 48.42 17.82
CA ALA A 139 -63.66 47.11 17.21
C ALA A 139 -63.42 47.11 15.69
N GLU A 140 -63.98 48.07 14.95
CA GLU A 140 -63.85 48.16 13.48
C GLU A 140 -62.42 48.49 13.06
N LEU A 141 -61.76 49.42 13.78
CA LEU A 141 -60.35 49.74 13.57
C LEU A 141 -59.44 48.51 13.81
N LEU A 142 -59.72 47.73 14.86
CA LEU A 142 -59.01 46.48 15.14
C LEU A 142 -59.31 45.38 14.11
N GLN A 143 -60.53 45.32 13.57
CA GLN A 143 -60.92 44.37 12.52
C GLN A 143 -60.20 44.68 11.20
N SER A 144 -60.17 45.96 10.78
CA SER A 144 -59.40 46.41 9.61
C SER A 144 -57.92 46.07 9.78
N ARG A 145 -57.31 46.43 10.93
CA ARG A 145 -55.89 46.16 11.19
C ARG A 145 -55.57 44.66 11.28
N LEU A 146 -56.49 43.83 11.78
CA LEU A 146 -56.38 42.37 11.76
C LEU A 146 -56.41 41.83 10.33
N GLN A 147 -57.28 42.35 9.47
CA GLN A 147 -57.36 41.95 8.06
C GLN A 147 -56.09 42.31 7.30
N GLU A 148 -55.51 43.50 7.52
CA GLU A 148 -54.19 43.88 6.99
C GLU A 148 -53.11 42.88 7.43
N CYS A 149 -52.98 42.61 8.74
CA CYS A 149 -51.98 41.67 9.25
C CYS A 149 -52.17 40.22 8.74
N LEU A 150 -53.40 39.81 8.41
CA LEU A 150 -53.68 38.52 7.77
C LEU A 150 -53.28 38.50 6.29
N GLN A 151 -53.42 39.63 5.57
CA GLN A 151 -52.94 39.78 4.20
C GLN A 151 -51.41 39.80 4.13
N GLU A 152 -50.75 40.64 4.96
CA GLU A 152 -49.28 40.67 5.12
C GLU A 152 -48.72 39.27 5.39
N ARG A 153 -49.32 38.54 6.33
CA ARG A 153 -48.95 37.15 6.67
C ARG A 153 -49.10 36.20 5.47
N ALA A 154 -50.15 36.36 4.66
CA ALA A 154 -50.38 35.52 3.48
C ALA A 154 -49.40 35.83 2.33
N GLU A 155 -48.89 37.06 2.25
CA GLU A 155 -47.84 37.45 1.30
C GLU A 155 -46.47 36.95 1.75
N LEU A 156 -46.08 37.20 3.01
CA LEU A 156 -44.84 36.70 3.61
C LEU A 156 -44.70 35.17 3.53
N LEU A 157 -45.80 34.42 3.64
CA LEU A 157 -45.81 32.97 3.44
C LEU A 157 -45.53 32.57 1.98
N ARG A 158 -46.08 33.30 0.99
CA ARG A 158 -45.79 33.07 -0.43
C ARG A 158 -44.35 33.42 -0.77
N GLU A 159 -43.81 34.50 -0.21
CA GLU A 159 -42.40 34.87 -0.36
C GLU A 159 -41.47 33.83 0.28
N GLN A 160 -41.80 33.34 1.49
CA GLN A 160 -41.06 32.26 2.14
C GLN A 160 -41.05 30.99 1.29
N GLU A 161 -42.18 30.60 0.69
CA GLU A 161 -42.25 29.49 -0.24
C GLU A 161 -41.41 29.73 -1.51
N ALA A 162 -41.49 30.92 -2.11
CA ALA A 162 -40.73 31.27 -3.31
C ALA A 162 -39.21 31.23 -3.04
N ALA A 163 -38.77 31.81 -1.91
CA ALA A 163 -37.38 31.76 -1.47
C ALA A 163 -36.91 30.34 -1.15
N LYS A 164 -37.77 29.49 -0.55
CA LYS A 164 -37.48 28.06 -0.35
C LYS A 164 -37.32 27.32 -1.68
N LYS A 165 -38.25 27.52 -2.62
CA LYS A 165 -38.21 26.94 -3.98
C LYS A 165 -36.98 27.40 -4.77
N GLN A 166 -36.55 28.67 -4.62
CA GLN A 166 -35.31 29.15 -5.23
C GLN A 166 -34.07 28.49 -4.61
N ARG A 167 -33.97 28.45 -3.28
CA ARG A 167 -32.85 27.83 -2.57
C ARG A 167 -32.65 26.35 -2.95
N GLU A 168 -33.72 25.59 -3.22
CA GLU A 168 -33.56 24.21 -3.74
C GLU A 168 -33.06 24.18 -5.18
N ARG A 169 -33.48 25.09 -6.06
CA ARG A 169 -32.90 25.22 -7.42
C ARG A 169 -31.41 25.55 -7.36
N ASP A 170 -31.03 26.54 -6.56
CA ASP A 170 -29.62 26.93 -6.37
C ASP A 170 -28.78 25.75 -5.85
N ARG A 171 -29.33 24.96 -4.91
CA ARG A 171 -28.71 23.72 -4.40
C ARG A 171 -28.59 22.63 -5.46
N GLU A 172 -29.57 22.48 -6.34
CA GLU A 172 -29.51 21.54 -7.45
C GLU A 172 -28.48 21.94 -8.50
N ASP A 173 -28.43 23.22 -8.87
CA ASP A 173 -27.50 23.71 -9.89
C ASP A 173 -26.06 23.69 -9.37
N TYR A 174 -25.83 24.03 -8.10
CA TYR A 174 -24.55 23.79 -7.42
C TYR A 174 -24.15 22.30 -7.41
N LYS A 175 -25.09 21.37 -7.19
CA LYS A 175 -24.81 19.92 -7.30
C LYS A 175 -24.44 19.53 -8.74
N LYS A 176 -25.13 20.07 -9.76
CA LYS A 176 -24.87 19.80 -11.18
C LYS A 176 -23.48 20.32 -11.59
N GLU A 177 -23.14 21.55 -11.20
CA GLU A 177 -21.83 22.18 -11.44
C GLU A 177 -20.72 21.40 -10.73
N LYS A 178 -20.87 21.11 -9.43
CA LYS A 178 -19.90 20.30 -8.67
C LYS A 178 -19.67 18.93 -9.34
N LEU A 179 -20.72 18.26 -9.81
CA LEU A 179 -20.59 16.99 -10.54
C LEU A 179 -19.91 17.14 -11.91
N GLN A 180 -20.03 18.28 -12.60
CA GLN A 180 -19.25 18.57 -13.80
C GLN A 180 -17.77 18.80 -13.45
N TRP A 181 -17.50 19.59 -12.42
CA TRP A 181 -16.13 19.91 -11.98
C TRP A 181 -15.39 18.68 -11.45
N ASP A 182 -16.05 17.82 -10.68
CA ASP A 182 -15.53 16.51 -10.25
C ASP A 182 -15.27 15.55 -11.43
N ARG A 183 -16.05 15.62 -12.52
CA ARG A 183 -15.78 14.87 -13.76
C ARG A 183 -14.58 15.42 -14.52
N HIS A 184 -14.45 16.75 -14.60
CA HIS A 184 -13.31 17.40 -15.25
C HIS A 184 -12.00 17.15 -14.48
N ARG A 185 -12.02 17.31 -13.15
CA ARG A 185 -10.92 16.95 -12.23
C ARG A 185 -10.48 15.50 -12.42
N ARG A 186 -11.42 14.53 -12.37
CA ARG A 186 -11.11 13.11 -12.67
C ARG A 186 -10.66 12.87 -14.11
N GLY A 187 -10.89 13.79 -15.04
CA GLY A 187 -10.28 13.78 -16.38
C GLY A 187 -8.80 14.13 -16.31
N LEU A 188 -8.49 15.29 -15.74
CA LEU A 188 -7.12 15.77 -15.55
C LEU A 188 -6.27 14.82 -14.69
N GLU A 189 -6.84 14.22 -13.64
CA GLU A 189 -6.14 13.23 -12.79
C GLU A 189 -5.75 11.97 -13.57
N ARG A 190 -6.61 11.46 -14.46
CA ARG A 190 -6.27 10.34 -15.35
C ARG A 190 -5.20 10.72 -16.37
N GLU A 191 -5.29 11.92 -16.93
CA GLU A 191 -4.31 12.43 -17.91
C GLU A 191 -2.93 12.66 -17.27
N VAL A 192 -2.88 13.22 -16.06
CA VAL A 192 -1.63 13.36 -15.28
C VAL A 192 -1.05 11.98 -14.93
N SER A 193 -1.87 10.98 -14.62
CA SER A 193 -1.39 9.61 -14.40
C SER A 193 -0.84 8.98 -15.69
N ARG A 194 -1.55 9.13 -16.82
CA ARG A 194 -1.09 8.67 -18.14
C ARG A 194 0.26 9.29 -18.52
N LEU A 195 0.40 10.61 -18.39
CA LEU A 195 1.65 11.32 -18.71
C LEU A 195 2.80 10.95 -17.76
N LYS A 196 2.53 10.63 -16.49
CA LYS A 196 3.54 10.09 -15.56
C LYS A 196 3.99 8.68 -15.93
N GLU A 197 3.07 7.82 -16.37
CA GLU A 197 3.39 6.48 -16.83
C GLU A 197 4.20 6.52 -18.14
N GLU A 198 3.81 7.38 -19.08
CA GLU A 198 4.55 7.61 -20.34
C GLU A 198 5.95 8.20 -20.09
N LEU A 199 6.11 9.08 -19.09
CA LEU A 199 7.41 9.59 -18.65
C LEU A 199 8.26 8.47 -18.03
N ALA A 200 7.74 7.70 -17.07
CA ALA A 200 8.47 6.59 -16.46
C ALA A 200 8.88 5.51 -17.48
N GLN A 201 8.02 5.22 -18.47
CA GLN A 201 8.34 4.36 -19.60
C GLN A 201 9.35 4.97 -20.58
N SER A 202 9.58 6.28 -20.56
CA SER A 202 10.64 6.95 -21.31
C SER A 202 11.96 6.90 -20.55
N ASP A 203 11.92 7.21 -19.26
CA ASP A 203 13.09 7.20 -18.36
C ASP A 203 13.70 5.79 -18.28
N GLN A 204 12.88 4.73 -18.10
CA GLN A 204 13.34 3.34 -18.15
C GLN A 204 14.04 3.00 -19.49
N LYS A 205 13.54 3.52 -20.62
CA LYS A 205 14.18 3.29 -21.94
C LYS A 205 15.49 4.04 -22.08
N ILE A 206 15.64 5.18 -21.42
CA ILE A 206 16.90 5.93 -21.35
C ILE A 206 17.90 5.13 -20.51
N GLU A 207 17.55 4.71 -19.30
CA GLU A 207 18.39 3.84 -18.44
C GLU A 207 18.82 2.56 -19.16
N GLU A 208 17.89 1.88 -19.84
CA GLU A 208 18.19 0.70 -20.66
C GLU A 208 19.17 0.98 -21.80
N MET A 209 19.13 2.16 -22.42
CA MET A 209 20.05 2.55 -23.49
C MET A 209 21.40 3.01 -22.95
N GLU A 210 21.44 3.70 -21.81
CA GLU A 210 22.67 4.06 -21.10
C GLU A 210 23.41 2.83 -20.59
N MET A 211 22.71 1.81 -20.07
CA MET A 211 23.32 0.53 -19.70
C MET A 211 23.93 -0.18 -20.92
N LYS A 212 23.20 -0.27 -22.04
CA LYS A 212 23.72 -0.85 -23.30
C LYS A 212 24.94 -0.07 -23.80
N GLN A 213 24.94 1.26 -23.70
CA GLN A 213 26.06 2.10 -24.08
C GLN A 213 27.27 1.94 -23.13
N GLN A 214 27.04 1.70 -21.84
CA GLN A 214 28.10 1.38 -20.88
C GLN A 214 28.72 0.00 -21.16
N ASP A 215 27.92 -1.01 -21.47
CA ASP A 215 28.38 -2.35 -21.86
C ASP A 215 29.16 -2.31 -23.19
N GLU A 216 28.65 -1.62 -24.21
CA GLU A 216 29.35 -1.40 -25.50
C GLU A 216 30.68 -0.67 -25.30
N LYS A 217 30.71 0.34 -24.42
CA LYS A 217 31.94 1.07 -24.09
C LYS A 217 32.93 0.18 -23.34
N ALA A 218 32.49 -0.57 -22.33
CA ALA A 218 33.35 -1.48 -21.58
C ALA A 218 33.95 -2.57 -22.48
N LEU A 219 33.14 -3.12 -23.40
CA LEU A 219 33.62 -4.03 -24.44
C LEU A 219 34.64 -3.36 -25.36
N GLY A 220 34.40 -2.11 -25.78
CA GLY A 220 35.34 -1.31 -26.56
C GLY A 220 36.67 -1.07 -25.85
N ASP A 221 36.63 -0.68 -24.57
CA ASP A 221 37.82 -0.46 -23.73
C ASP A 221 38.61 -1.78 -23.53
N CYS A 222 37.92 -2.91 -23.33
CA CYS A 222 38.54 -4.24 -23.30
C CYS A 222 39.22 -4.62 -24.63
N LEU A 223 38.56 -4.39 -25.77
CA LEU A 223 39.12 -4.65 -27.10
C LEU A 223 40.33 -3.76 -27.40
N VAL A 224 40.36 -2.52 -26.89
CA VAL A 224 41.53 -1.63 -26.97
C VAL A 224 42.69 -2.17 -26.13
N GLN A 225 42.43 -2.68 -24.91
CA GLN A 225 43.44 -3.30 -24.07
C GLN A 225 44.00 -4.61 -24.67
N GLU A 226 43.15 -5.50 -25.19
CA GLU A 226 43.58 -6.72 -25.86
C GLU A 226 44.44 -6.39 -27.09
N LYS A 227 44.00 -5.43 -27.92
CA LYS A 227 44.75 -4.96 -29.08
C LYS A 227 46.12 -4.37 -28.68
N ALA A 228 46.21 -3.64 -27.56
CA ALA A 228 47.47 -3.13 -27.05
C ALA A 228 48.41 -4.28 -26.61
N ALA A 229 47.91 -5.25 -25.84
CA ALA A 229 48.67 -6.42 -25.42
C ALA A 229 49.15 -7.27 -26.62
N LEU A 230 48.32 -7.45 -27.65
CA LEU A 230 48.71 -8.12 -28.89
C LEU A 230 49.78 -7.34 -29.67
N MET A 231 49.75 -6.00 -29.65
CA MET A 231 50.78 -5.16 -30.26
C MET A 231 52.12 -5.24 -29.51
N GLU A 232 52.12 -5.28 -28.17
CA GLU A 232 53.32 -5.51 -27.37
C GLU A 232 53.92 -6.90 -27.64
N VAL A 233 53.10 -7.96 -27.61
CA VAL A 233 53.55 -9.33 -27.94
C VAL A 233 54.06 -9.44 -29.37
N LYS A 234 53.47 -8.69 -30.32
CA LYS A 234 53.96 -8.59 -31.69
C LYS A 234 55.32 -7.88 -31.74
N ALA A 235 55.47 -6.73 -31.09
CA ALA A 235 56.72 -5.97 -31.07
C ALA A 235 57.87 -6.76 -30.44
N ALA A 236 57.61 -7.49 -29.35
CA ALA A 236 58.56 -8.41 -28.72
C ALA A 236 58.96 -9.57 -29.64
N LYS A 237 58.02 -10.15 -30.40
CA LYS A 237 58.32 -11.19 -31.40
C LYS A 237 59.13 -10.65 -32.58
N GLU A 238 58.80 -9.46 -33.08
CA GLU A 238 59.58 -8.79 -34.12
C GLU A 238 61.00 -8.43 -33.65
N GLN A 239 61.17 -8.11 -32.35
CA GLN A 239 62.49 -7.90 -31.75
C GLN A 239 63.30 -9.19 -31.67
N LEU A 240 62.71 -10.28 -31.17
CA LEU A 240 63.34 -11.60 -31.14
C LEU A 240 63.72 -12.09 -32.55
N ILE A 241 62.91 -11.80 -33.57
CA ILE A 241 63.25 -12.11 -34.98
C ILE A 241 64.49 -11.32 -35.43
N ARG A 242 64.59 -10.01 -35.10
CA ARG A 242 65.78 -9.20 -35.42
C ARG A 242 67.04 -9.73 -34.74
N GLU A 243 66.94 -10.13 -33.47
CA GLU A 243 68.04 -10.72 -32.70
C GLU A 243 68.49 -12.06 -33.28
N LEU A 244 67.55 -12.97 -33.59
CA LEU A 244 67.86 -14.25 -34.24
C LEU A 244 68.44 -14.07 -35.65
N GLU A 245 67.99 -13.07 -36.41
CA GLU A 245 68.62 -12.72 -37.68
C GLU A 245 70.06 -12.24 -37.51
N GLU A 246 70.38 -11.48 -36.45
CA GLU A 246 71.73 -11.01 -36.15
C GLU A 246 72.64 -12.17 -35.68
N ASP A 247 72.12 -13.07 -34.85
CA ASP A 247 72.82 -14.31 -34.49
C ASP A 247 73.10 -15.18 -35.73
N ILE A 248 72.13 -15.36 -36.63
CA ILE A 248 72.34 -16.06 -37.90
C ILE A 248 73.41 -15.38 -38.76
N LYS A 249 73.41 -14.03 -38.84
CA LYS A 249 74.45 -13.28 -39.56
C LYS A 249 75.84 -13.51 -38.93
N THR A 250 75.97 -13.46 -37.59
CA THR A 250 77.26 -13.65 -36.92
C THR A 250 77.75 -15.11 -36.97
N LEU A 251 76.85 -16.10 -36.87
CA LEU A 251 77.17 -17.51 -37.03
C LEU A 251 77.60 -17.84 -38.46
N THR A 252 76.93 -17.27 -39.47
CA THR A 252 77.33 -17.40 -40.88
C THR A 252 78.71 -16.81 -41.13
N GLN A 253 78.99 -15.61 -40.60
CA GLN A 253 80.32 -14.98 -40.68
C GLN A 253 81.40 -15.86 -40.02
N ARG A 254 81.16 -16.37 -38.80
CA ARG A 254 82.07 -17.30 -38.10
C ARG A 254 82.28 -18.61 -38.87
N ALA A 255 81.27 -19.11 -39.57
CA ALA A 255 81.37 -20.31 -40.40
C ALA A 255 82.29 -20.08 -41.61
N VAL A 256 82.15 -18.94 -42.31
CA VAL A 256 83.04 -18.53 -43.42
C VAL A 256 84.48 -18.29 -42.92
N GLU A 257 84.66 -17.68 -41.76
CA GLU A 257 85.98 -17.52 -41.13
C GLU A 257 86.63 -18.88 -40.84
N ARG A 258 85.88 -19.81 -40.25
CA ARG A 258 86.32 -21.19 -39.97
C ARG A 258 86.65 -21.97 -41.25
N GLU A 259 85.84 -21.84 -42.30
CA GLU A 259 86.10 -22.52 -43.57
C GLU A 259 87.35 -21.95 -44.27
N THR A 260 87.53 -20.63 -44.28
CA THR A 260 88.76 -20.03 -44.83
C THR A 260 89.99 -20.37 -43.98
N GLU A 261 89.87 -20.52 -42.66
CA GLU A 261 90.96 -21.05 -41.82
C GLU A 261 91.25 -22.53 -42.11
N LEU A 262 90.21 -23.34 -42.33
CA LEU A 262 90.34 -24.75 -42.69
C LEU A 262 91.02 -24.93 -44.06
N GLU A 263 90.77 -24.07 -45.05
CA GLU A 263 91.52 -24.10 -46.31
C GLU A 263 92.97 -23.60 -46.16
N ARG A 264 93.22 -22.55 -45.35
CA ARG A 264 94.61 -22.17 -44.97
C ARG A 264 95.34 -23.33 -44.27
N MET A 265 94.65 -24.14 -43.47
CA MET A 265 95.19 -25.35 -42.83
C MET A 265 95.40 -26.50 -43.82
N LYS A 266 94.47 -26.76 -44.75
CA LYS A 266 94.68 -27.69 -45.87
C LYS A 266 95.92 -27.29 -46.68
N ASP A 267 96.14 -26.01 -46.97
CA ASP A 267 97.33 -25.55 -47.70
C ASP A 267 98.64 -25.69 -46.89
N ARG A 268 98.60 -25.48 -45.57
CA ARG A 268 99.72 -25.83 -44.68
C ARG A 268 100.01 -27.33 -44.74
N ALA A 269 98.99 -28.18 -44.72
CA ALA A 269 99.13 -29.63 -44.82
C ALA A 269 99.65 -30.09 -46.21
N LYS A 270 99.14 -29.53 -47.32
CA LYS A 270 99.64 -29.77 -48.69
C LYS A 270 101.15 -29.50 -48.78
N ARG A 271 101.62 -28.37 -48.20
CA ARG A 271 103.06 -28.04 -48.12
C ARG A 271 103.86 -29.01 -47.23
N ALA A 272 103.34 -29.37 -46.06
CA ALA A 272 104.00 -30.34 -45.17
C ALA A 272 104.13 -31.75 -45.80
N ILE A 273 103.14 -32.17 -46.59
CA ILE A 273 103.18 -33.43 -47.35
C ILE A 273 104.22 -33.37 -48.48
N ALA A 274 104.44 -32.21 -49.11
CA ALA A 274 105.50 -32.03 -50.10
C ALA A 274 106.89 -32.18 -49.46
N LEU A 275 107.15 -31.47 -48.36
CA LEU A 275 108.42 -31.56 -47.59
C LEU A 275 108.68 -33.00 -47.10
N ARG A 276 107.67 -33.70 -46.58
CA ARG A 276 107.78 -35.11 -46.18
C ARG A 276 108.21 -36.04 -47.32
N LYS A 277 107.80 -35.76 -48.56
CA LYS A 277 108.23 -36.54 -49.73
C LYS A 277 109.67 -36.23 -50.14
N GLU A 278 110.09 -34.97 -49.98
CA GLU A 278 111.48 -34.54 -50.19
C GLU A 278 112.42 -35.25 -49.20
N GLU A 279 112.13 -35.17 -47.89
CA GLU A 279 112.81 -35.92 -46.81
C GLU A 279 112.86 -37.44 -47.10
N GLU A 280 111.76 -38.03 -47.59
CA GLU A 280 111.70 -39.45 -47.94
C GLU A 280 112.55 -39.81 -49.16
N THR A 281 112.67 -38.91 -50.15
CA THR A 281 113.61 -39.09 -51.28
C THR A 281 115.06 -38.92 -50.87
N GLU A 282 115.40 -37.98 -49.99
CA GLU A 282 116.74 -37.86 -49.42
C GLU A 282 117.13 -39.09 -48.60
N LYS A 283 116.23 -39.56 -47.72
CA LYS A 283 116.43 -40.78 -46.91
C LYS A 283 116.67 -42.01 -47.80
N ARG A 284 115.96 -42.11 -48.93
CA ARG A 284 116.19 -43.17 -49.94
C ARG A 284 117.55 -43.04 -50.61
N GLY A 285 117.98 -41.82 -50.93
CA GLY A 285 119.33 -41.53 -51.43
C GLY A 285 120.44 -41.84 -50.42
N LEU A 286 120.16 -41.74 -49.11
CA LEU A 286 121.08 -42.16 -48.04
C LEU A 286 121.09 -43.68 -47.85
N GLN A 287 119.94 -44.37 -47.93
CA GLN A 287 119.90 -45.83 -47.87
C GLN A 287 120.74 -46.47 -48.99
N ASN A 288 120.58 -46.00 -50.23
CA ASN A 288 121.37 -46.50 -51.36
C ASN A 288 122.89 -46.32 -51.17
N LYS A 289 123.33 -45.29 -50.41
CA LYS A 289 124.74 -45.09 -50.07
C LYS A 289 125.21 -46.04 -48.97
N LEU A 290 124.34 -46.40 -48.02
CA LEU A 290 124.63 -47.41 -47.00
C LEU A 290 124.81 -48.80 -47.65
N ASP A 291 123.89 -49.18 -48.53
CA ASP A 291 123.92 -50.48 -49.22
C ASP A 291 125.21 -50.64 -50.07
N GLN A 292 125.70 -49.54 -50.67
CA GLN A 292 126.97 -49.46 -51.37
C GLN A 292 128.18 -49.70 -50.44
N THR A 293 128.24 -49.03 -49.27
CA THR A 293 129.37 -49.24 -48.33
C THR A 293 129.34 -50.63 -47.70
N GLU A 294 128.16 -51.23 -47.50
CA GLU A 294 128.08 -52.64 -47.08
C GLU A 294 128.59 -53.61 -48.16
N ALA A 295 128.44 -53.30 -49.45
CA ALA A 295 128.98 -54.15 -50.53
C ALA A 295 130.52 -54.18 -50.53
N GLU A 296 131.16 -53.04 -50.25
CA GLU A 296 132.60 -52.92 -50.07
C GLU A 296 133.07 -53.71 -48.83
N LEU A 297 132.33 -53.62 -47.73
CA LEU A 297 132.58 -54.37 -46.48
C LEU A 297 132.45 -55.91 -46.68
N ARG A 298 131.53 -56.35 -47.53
CA ARG A 298 131.38 -57.76 -47.96
C ARG A 298 132.54 -58.26 -48.82
N SER A 299 133.26 -57.36 -49.52
CA SER A 299 134.49 -57.72 -50.23
C SER A 299 135.63 -58.00 -49.24
N LEU A 300 135.89 -57.06 -48.33
CA LEU A 300 136.95 -57.16 -47.32
C LEU A 300 136.75 -58.38 -46.39
N SER A 301 135.50 -58.74 -46.09
CA SER A 301 135.14 -59.93 -45.31
C SER A 301 135.61 -61.27 -45.92
N LYS A 302 135.85 -61.34 -47.24
CA LYS A 302 136.41 -62.56 -47.87
C LYS A 302 137.89 -62.77 -47.58
N GLU A 303 138.65 -61.70 -47.39
CA GLU A 303 140.10 -61.77 -47.13
C GLU A 303 140.38 -62.29 -45.71
N PHE A 304 139.60 -61.83 -44.73
CA PHE A 304 139.68 -62.33 -43.34
C PHE A 304 139.37 -63.83 -43.18
N GLN A 305 138.60 -64.43 -44.09
CA GLN A 305 138.22 -65.84 -43.99
C GLN A 305 139.42 -66.79 -44.22
N VAL A 306 140.48 -66.35 -44.94
CA VAL A 306 141.70 -67.15 -45.16
C VAL A 306 142.51 -67.32 -43.88
N LEU A 307 142.57 -66.29 -43.03
CA LEU A 307 143.29 -66.31 -41.75
C LEU A 307 142.53 -67.07 -40.65
N ARG A 308 141.22 -67.27 -40.80
CA ARG A 308 140.35 -67.83 -39.75
C ARG A 308 140.56 -69.33 -39.49
N ASN A 309 141.20 -70.05 -40.41
CA ASN A 309 141.43 -71.49 -40.29
C ASN A 309 142.54 -71.89 -39.28
N SER A 310 143.24 -70.92 -38.69
CA SER A 310 144.30 -71.17 -37.69
C SER A 310 143.78 -71.21 -36.23
N LEU A 311 142.65 -70.53 -35.94
CA LEU A 311 142.14 -70.33 -34.57
C LEU A 311 141.13 -71.41 -34.16
N ALA A 312 141.47 -72.68 -34.39
CA ALA A 312 140.60 -73.85 -34.18
C ALA A 312 140.96 -74.69 -32.93
N GLN A 313 141.86 -74.20 -32.06
CA GLN A 313 142.19 -74.79 -30.77
C GLN A 313 142.30 -73.69 -29.70
N ARG A 314 141.69 -73.94 -28.53
CA ARG A 314 141.33 -72.99 -27.46
C ARG A 314 140.02 -72.22 -27.74
N ASP A 315 139.01 -72.17 -26.86
CA ASP A 315 138.93 -72.70 -25.48
C ASP A 315 137.59 -73.37 -25.13
N THR A 316 137.69 -74.56 -24.54
CA THR A 316 136.57 -75.34 -23.97
C THR A 316 136.47 -75.09 -22.46
N SER A 317 136.21 -73.83 -22.06
CA SER A 317 136.26 -73.39 -20.64
C SER A 317 134.97 -72.70 -20.13
N VAL A 318 134.01 -72.40 -21.02
CA VAL A 318 132.85 -71.53 -20.71
C VAL A 318 131.78 -72.19 -19.83
N LEU A 319 131.79 -73.51 -19.65
CA LEU A 319 130.65 -74.27 -19.08
C LEU A 319 130.37 -74.03 -17.58
N GLN A 320 131.27 -73.40 -16.82
CA GLN A 320 131.13 -73.27 -15.36
C GLN A 320 130.20 -72.11 -14.91
N LEU A 321 129.75 -71.24 -15.82
CA LEU A 321 128.91 -70.07 -15.48
C LEU A 321 127.39 -70.33 -15.47
N GLN A 322 126.92 -71.54 -15.79
CA GLN A 322 125.47 -71.79 -15.93
C GLN A 322 124.71 -71.97 -14.60
N ASN A 323 125.35 -72.40 -13.51
CA ASN A 323 124.65 -72.77 -12.26
C ASN A 323 124.15 -71.59 -11.40
N THR A 324 124.57 -70.35 -11.66
CA THR A 324 124.09 -69.16 -10.92
C THR A 324 122.76 -68.61 -11.43
N ILE A 325 122.41 -68.88 -12.69
CA ILE A 325 121.21 -68.31 -13.34
C ILE A 325 119.93 -68.88 -12.73
N THR A 326 119.90 -70.19 -12.46
CA THR A 326 118.73 -70.96 -12.00
C THR A 326 118.10 -70.43 -10.70
N THR A 327 118.93 -69.90 -9.79
CA THR A 327 118.52 -69.47 -8.44
C THR A 327 117.78 -68.13 -8.42
N LEU A 328 117.94 -67.29 -9.44
CA LEU A 328 117.26 -65.99 -9.52
C LEU A 328 115.84 -66.12 -10.12
N THR A 329 115.66 -67.01 -11.10
CA THR A 329 114.37 -67.28 -11.77
C THR A 329 113.27 -67.65 -10.78
N GLN A 330 113.59 -68.38 -9.72
CA GLN A 330 112.63 -68.95 -8.78
C GLN A 330 112.07 -67.94 -7.75
N LYS A 331 112.69 -66.75 -7.60
CA LYS A 331 112.17 -65.67 -6.75
C LYS A 331 111.21 -64.74 -7.50
N LEU A 332 111.40 -64.59 -8.82
CA LEU A 332 110.56 -63.75 -9.69
C LEU A 332 109.13 -64.29 -9.78
N THR A 333 108.96 -65.61 -9.91
CA THR A 333 107.65 -66.26 -10.00
C THR A 333 106.82 -66.13 -8.71
N THR A 334 107.45 -66.15 -7.54
CA THR A 334 106.77 -65.89 -6.26
C THR A 334 106.29 -64.45 -6.08
N ALA A 335 106.88 -63.48 -6.79
CA ALA A 335 106.41 -62.09 -6.77
C ALA A 335 105.13 -61.91 -7.61
N HIS A 336 105.16 -62.33 -8.88
CA HIS A 336 104.00 -62.24 -9.79
C HIS A 336 102.75 -63.00 -9.28
N ARG A 337 102.91 -64.07 -8.48
CA ARG A 337 101.75 -64.72 -7.85
C ARG A 337 101.05 -63.81 -6.83
N LYS A 338 101.80 -63.10 -5.98
CA LYS A 338 101.21 -62.17 -5.00
C LYS A 338 100.64 -60.91 -5.65
N GLU A 339 101.25 -60.49 -6.76
CA GLU A 339 100.75 -59.41 -7.60
C GLU A 339 99.38 -59.76 -8.23
N THR A 340 99.24 -60.95 -8.82
CA THR A 340 97.95 -61.39 -9.40
C THR A 340 96.88 -61.67 -8.34
N GLU A 341 97.25 -62.18 -7.16
CA GLU A 341 96.32 -62.30 -6.01
C GLU A 341 95.85 -60.93 -5.49
N SER A 342 96.70 -59.90 -5.47
CA SER A 342 96.30 -58.54 -5.09
C SER A 342 95.48 -57.83 -6.17
N GLU A 343 95.79 -58.06 -7.44
CA GLU A 343 95.01 -57.52 -8.56
C GLU A 343 93.59 -58.11 -8.61
N ALA A 344 93.44 -59.39 -8.24
CA ALA A 344 92.15 -60.05 -8.09
C ALA A 344 91.31 -59.44 -6.95
N SER A 345 91.89 -59.21 -5.77
CA SER A 345 91.17 -58.57 -4.66
C SER A 345 90.77 -57.12 -4.99
N LEU A 346 91.59 -56.39 -5.75
CA LEU A 346 91.26 -55.07 -6.27
C LEU A 346 90.15 -55.09 -7.34
N LYS A 347 89.95 -56.18 -8.08
CA LYS A 347 88.81 -56.37 -9.00
C LYS A 347 87.53 -56.68 -8.20
N GLU A 348 87.63 -57.51 -7.16
CA GLU A 348 86.50 -57.82 -6.28
C GLU A 348 86.00 -56.58 -5.50
N MET A 349 86.92 -55.79 -4.93
CA MET A 349 86.61 -54.50 -4.26
C MET A 349 85.90 -53.51 -5.20
N ARG A 350 86.27 -53.46 -6.48
CA ARG A 350 85.56 -52.66 -7.49
C ARG A 350 84.14 -53.16 -7.70
N SER A 351 83.96 -54.48 -7.91
CA SER A 351 82.62 -55.08 -8.06
C SER A 351 81.70 -54.89 -6.85
N LEU A 352 82.28 -54.82 -5.63
CA LEU A 352 81.55 -54.56 -4.39
C LEU A 352 81.15 -53.08 -4.30
N ARG A 353 82.06 -52.16 -4.62
CA ARG A 353 81.77 -50.71 -4.64
C ARG A 353 80.76 -50.35 -5.74
N GLU A 354 80.84 -50.97 -6.91
CA GLU A 354 79.86 -50.82 -7.99
C GLU A 354 78.47 -51.31 -7.56
N ARG A 355 78.37 -52.51 -6.96
CA ARG A 355 77.12 -53.02 -6.38
C ARG A 355 76.57 -52.12 -5.28
N PHE A 356 77.43 -51.56 -4.43
CA PHE A 356 77.03 -50.60 -3.41
C PHE A 356 76.43 -49.33 -4.05
N HIS A 357 77.10 -48.71 -5.02
CA HIS A 357 76.58 -47.53 -5.71
C HIS A 357 75.30 -47.80 -6.51
N MET A 358 75.11 -49.03 -7.02
CA MET A 358 73.82 -49.42 -7.61
C MET A 358 72.71 -49.53 -6.56
N SER A 359 73.00 -50.12 -5.40
CA SER A 359 72.07 -50.18 -4.25
C SER A 359 71.72 -48.78 -3.73
N GLU A 360 72.72 -47.91 -3.56
CA GLU A 360 72.61 -46.51 -3.16
C GLU A 360 71.68 -45.72 -4.10
N ARG A 361 71.85 -45.88 -5.42
CA ARG A 361 70.96 -45.31 -6.44
C ARG A 361 69.52 -45.84 -6.32
N THR A 362 69.32 -47.13 -6.05
CA THR A 362 67.96 -47.67 -5.85
C THR A 362 67.30 -47.16 -4.56
N VAL A 363 68.07 -46.94 -3.48
CA VAL A 363 67.56 -46.35 -2.23
C VAL A 363 67.19 -44.89 -2.43
N GLU A 364 68.02 -44.10 -3.11
CA GLU A 364 67.72 -42.68 -3.40
C GLU A 364 66.55 -42.55 -4.39
N GLY A 365 66.41 -43.47 -5.34
CA GLY A 365 65.22 -43.59 -6.19
C GLY A 365 63.95 -43.85 -5.39
N LEU A 366 63.92 -44.90 -4.55
CA LEU A 366 62.78 -45.21 -3.69
C LEU A 366 62.44 -44.07 -2.71
N LYS A 367 63.45 -43.31 -2.24
CA LYS A 367 63.27 -42.10 -1.43
C LYS A 367 62.62 -40.96 -2.23
N SER A 368 63.05 -40.75 -3.48
CA SER A 368 62.38 -39.81 -4.41
C SER A 368 60.92 -40.22 -4.67
N ASP A 369 60.66 -41.51 -4.90
CA ASP A 369 59.30 -42.04 -5.12
C ASP A 369 58.43 -41.85 -3.87
N LEU A 370 58.95 -42.13 -2.67
CA LEU A 370 58.26 -41.86 -1.41
C LEU A 370 57.98 -40.37 -1.19
N SER A 371 58.91 -39.48 -1.54
CA SER A 371 58.68 -38.03 -1.49
C SER A 371 57.62 -37.56 -2.49
N SER A 372 57.61 -38.13 -3.70
CA SER A 372 56.59 -37.88 -4.72
C SER A 372 55.20 -38.35 -4.27
N LEU A 373 55.10 -39.56 -3.72
CA LEU A 373 53.87 -40.12 -3.17
C LEU A 373 53.36 -39.33 -1.95
N ALA A 374 54.26 -38.82 -1.09
CA ALA A 374 53.88 -37.93 0.01
C ALA A 374 53.26 -36.63 -0.52
N ALA A 375 53.93 -35.96 -1.46
CA ALA A 375 53.41 -34.74 -2.10
C ALA A 375 52.07 -34.98 -2.83
N GLN A 376 51.92 -36.11 -3.53
CA GLN A 376 50.65 -36.49 -4.16
C GLN A 376 49.54 -36.71 -3.12
N LYS A 377 49.84 -37.39 -2.00
CA LYS A 377 48.89 -37.61 -0.90
C LYS A 377 48.46 -36.30 -0.25
N ASP A 378 49.39 -35.36 -0.04
CA ASP A 378 49.09 -34.04 0.52
C ASP A 378 48.28 -33.17 -0.45
N HIS A 379 48.55 -33.24 -1.76
CA HIS A 379 47.76 -32.59 -2.80
C HIS A 379 46.31 -33.12 -2.82
N VAL A 380 46.11 -34.45 -2.88
CA VAL A 380 44.77 -35.08 -2.83
C VAL A 380 44.05 -34.78 -1.51
N GLN A 381 44.78 -34.65 -0.39
CA GLN A 381 44.21 -34.24 0.89
C GLN A 381 43.75 -32.76 0.88
N ALA A 382 44.47 -31.88 0.18
CA ALA A 382 44.06 -30.48 -0.02
C ALA A 382 42.83 -30.38 -0.95
N GLU A 383 42.80 -31.11 -2.06
CA GLU A 383 41.63 -31.21 -2.96
C GLU A 383 40.39 -31.72 -2.20
N LEU A 384 40.54 -32.77 -1.38
CA LEU A 384 39.47 -33.30 -0.56
C LEU A 384 38.98 -32.29 0.49
N HIS A 385 39.87 -31.46 1.06
CA HIS A 385 39.48 -30.38 1.95
C HIS A 385 38.72 -29.27 1.19
N GLN A 386 39.21 -28.84 0.03
CA GLN A 386 38.56 -27.86 -0.84
C GLN A 386 37.15 -28.32 -1.26
N ALA A 387 37.02 -29.58 -1.70
CA ALA A 387 35.73 -30.18 -2.06
C ALA A 387 34.75 -30.24 -0.88
N ARG A 388 35.24 -30.50 0.35
CA ARG A 388 34.42 -30.45 1.58
C ARG A 388 33.95 -29.03 1.92
N VAL A 389 34.82 -28.03 1.77
CA VAL A 389 34.47 -26.61 1.97
C VAL A 389 33.44 -26.16 0.92
N GLN A 390 33.63 -26.51 -0.35
CA GLN A 390 32.66 -26.24 -1.43
C GLN A 390 31.31 -26.93 -1.17
N ALA A 391 31.30 -28.19 -0.75
CA ALA A 391 30.08 -28.91 -0.40
C ALA A 391 29.34 -28.27 0.80
N ALA A 392 30.07 -27.81 1.83
CA ALA A 392 29.49 -27.07 2.94
C ALA A 392 28.90 -25.73 2.49
N GLN A 393 29.61 -24.96 1.66
CA GLN A 393 29.14 -23.69 1.10
C GLN A 393 27.86 -23.86 0.27
N LEU A 394 27.80 -24.88 -0.60
CA LEU A 394 26.61 -25.22 -1.37
C LEU A 394 25.45 -25.70 -0.47
N THR A 395 25.74 -26.38 0.64
CA THR A 395 24.73 -26.81 1.63
C THR A 395 24.10 -25.60 2.34
N ILE A 396 24.90 -24.59 2.67
CA ILE A 396 24.42 -23.32 3.24
C ILE A 396 23.55 -22.59 2.23
N GLN A 397 24.03 -22.39 1.00
CA GLN A 397 23.25 -21.73 -0.07
C GLN A 397 21.92 -22.44 -0.39
N LEU A 398 21.89 -23.78 -0.33
CA LEU A 398 20.67 -24.56 -0.48
C LEU A 398 19.71 -24.37 0.71
N ALA A 399 20.24 -24.24 1.94
CA ALA A 399 19.43 -23.93 3.12
C ALA A 399 18.83 -22.53 3.04
N ASP A 400 19.63 -21.52 2.66
CA ASP A 400 19.21 -20.12 2.49
C ASP A 400 18.11 -19.99 1.42
N ALA A 401 18.32 -20.59 0.24
CA ALA A 401 17.30 -20.65 -0.81
C ALA A 401 16.03 -21.38 -0.34
N SER A 402 16.17 -22.42 0.49
CA SER A 402 15.03 -23.14 1.08
C SER A 402 14.30 -22.34 2.16
N MET A 403 14.99 -21.45 2.89
CA MET A 403 14.40 -20.47 3.81
C MET A 403 13.59 -19.43 3.03
N ALA A 404 14.21 -18.74 2.06
CA ALA A 404 13.56 -17.73 1.24
C ALA A 404 12.31 -18.29 0.50
N LEU A 405 12.38 -19.52 -0.02
CA LEU A 405 11.22 -20.19 -0.62
C LEU A 405 10.12 -20.54 0.39
N ARG A 406 10.43 -20.73 1.68
CA ARG A 406 9.40 -20.93 2.72
C ARG A 406 8.81 -19.59 3.19
N GLU A 407 9.63 -18.56 3.34
CA GLU A 407 9.22 -17.20 3.67
C GLU A 407 8.31 -16.62 2.58
N GLY A 408 8.70 -16.70 1.30
CA GLY A 408 7.84 -16.25 0.19
C GLY A 408 6.50 -16.98 0.11
N ARG A 409 6.44 -18.26 0.50
CA ARG A 409 5.17 -19.01 0.60
C ARG A 409 4.33 -18.63 1.83
N ALA A 410 4.97 -18.27 2.94
CA ALA A 410 4.29 -17.77 4.13
C ALA A 410 3.68 -16.38 3.86
N ASN A 411 4.46 -15.47 3.28
CA ASN A 411 4.02 -14.14 2.87
C ASN A 411 2.83 -14.23 1.89
N TRP A 412 2.95 -15.03 0.82
CA TRP A 412 1.85 -15.25 -0.12
C TRP A 412 0.59 -15.84 0.53
N ALA A 413 0.73 -16.73 1.52
CA ALA A 413 -0.41 -17.26 2.27
C ALA A 413 -1.08 -16.19 3.15
N GLN A 414 -0.29 -15.29 3.75
CA GLN A 414 -0.76 -14.15 4.54
C GLN A 414 -1.43 -13.10 3.65
N ASP A 415 -0.81 -12.70 2.54
CA ASP A 415 -1.35 -11.73 1.58
C ASP A 415 -2.69 -12.23 1.00
N ARG A 416 -2.77 -13.52 0.66
CA ARG A 416 -4.01 -14.15 0.23
C ARG A 416 -5.10 -14.09 1.31
N GLN A 417 -4.77 -14.33 2.58
CA GLN A 417 -5.73 -14.21 3.68
C GLN A 417 -6.19 -12.76 3.89
N ILE A 418 -5.28 -11.78 3.77
CA ILE A 418 -5.62 -10.35 3.84
C ILE A 418 -6.59 -9.97 2.70
N LEU A 419 -6.33 -10.44 1.47
CA LEU A 419 -7.20 -10.23 0.32
C LEU A 419 -8.57 -10.92 0.47
N GLN A 420 -8.62 -12.12 1.08
CA GLN A 420 -9.87 -12.81 1.40
C GLN A 420 -10.69 -12.03 2.44
N ASN A 421 -10.07 -11.63 3.56
CA ASN A 421 -10.74 -10.83 4.60
C ASN A 421 -11.23 -9.47 4.05
N ALA A 422 -10.50 -8.85 3.13
CA ALA A 422 -10.90 -7.61 2.48
C ALA A 422 -12.10 -7.82 1.53
N ALA A 423 -12.09 -8.87 0.71
CA ALA A 423 -13.20 -9.23 -0.16
C ALA A 423 -14.47 -9.60 0.63
N GLU A 424 -14.32 -10.27 1.77
CA GLU A 424 -15.41 -10.53 2.72
C GLU A 424 -15.98 -9.22 3.26
N LEU A 425 -15.15 -8.27 3.73
CA LEU A 425 -15.58 -6.96 4.20
C LEU A 425 -16.32 -6.13 3.12
N ASP A 426 -15.84 -6.18 1.87
CA ASP A 426 -16.47 -5.51 0.73
C ASP A 426 -17.81 -6.16 0.35
N GLN A 427 -17.93 -7.49 0.39
CA GLN A 427 -19.21 -8.19 0.21
C GLN A 427 -20.20 -7.76 1.31
N ASP A 428 -19.77 -7.79 2.56
CA ASP A 428 -20.51 -7.39 3.75
C ASP A 428 -21.04 -5.94 3.63
N HIS A 429 -20.24 -5.05 3.03
CA HIS A 429 -20.62 -3.66 2.74
C HIS A 429 -21.61 -3.53 1.57
N LEU A 430 -21.43 -4.30 0.49
CA LEU A 430 -22.37 -4.37 -0.63
C LEU A 430 -23.74 -4.93 -0.20
N GLU A 431 -23.76 -5.92 0.69
CA GLU A 431 -24.99 -6.48 1.25
C GLU A 431 -25.73 -5.45 2.12
N ARG A 432 -25.02 -4.67 2.95
CA ARG A 432 -25.59 -3.52 3.68
C ARG A 432 -26.23 -2.50 2.73
N ILE A 433 -25.51 -2.05 1.70
CA ILE A 433 -26.03 -1.08 0.72
C ILE A 433 -27.24 -1.65 -0.03
N ASN A 434 -27.21 -2.93 -0.42
CA ASN A 434 -28.33 -3.59 -1.09
C ASN A 434 -29.58 -3.64 -0.19
N ALA A 435 -29.42 -3.96 1.10
CA ALA A 435 -30.52 -3.96 2.06
C ALA A 435 -31.11 -2.54 2.29
N GLU A 436 -30.28 -1.49 2.30
CA GLU A 436 -30.76 -0.10 2.35
C GLU A 436 -31.50 0.31 1.07
N LEU A 437 -30.96 -0.07 -0.09
CA LEU A 437 -31.58 0.20 -1.39
C LEU A 437 -32.93 -0.52 -1.54
N GLN A 438 -33.05 -1.76 -1.06
CA GLN A 438 -34.33 -2.48 -1.01
C GLN A 438 -35.35 -1.75 -0.13
N LYS A 439 -34.97 -1.34 1.10
CA LYS A 439 -35.84 -0.55 2.01
C LYS A 439 -36.26 0.80 1.41
N MET A 440 -35.38 1.47 0.67
CA MET A 440 -35.71 2.70 -0.07
C MET A 440 -36.68 2.41 -1.23
N GLN A 441 -36.48 1.31 -1.96
CA GLN A 441 -37.33 0.91 -3.07
C GLN A 441 -38.71 0.43 -2.59
N GLU A 442 -38.82 -0.12 -1.39
CA GLU A 442 -40.07 -0.51 -0.74
C GLU A 442 -40.88 0.72 -0.32
N ARG A 443 -40.30 1.67 0.41
CA ARG A 443 -40.95 2.97 0.70
C ARG A 443 -41.42 3.69 -0.56
N LEU A 444 -40.63 3.68 -1.62
CA LEU A 444 -41.01 4.26 -2.91
C LEU A 444 -42.16 3.51 -3.62
N ARG A 445 -42.48 2.26 -3.25
CA ARG A 445 -43.71 1.57 -3.67
C ARG A 445 -44.89 1.97 -2.80
N GLU A 446 -44.70 2.07 -1.49
CA GLU A 446 -45.72 2.50 -0.52
C GLU A 446 -46.20 3.93 -0.83
N GLU A 447 -45.28 4.89 -1.00
CA GLU A 447 -45.59 6.27 -1.40
C GLU A 447 -46.36 6.35 -2.73
N LYS A 448 -46.06 5.46 -3.69
CA LYS A 448 -46.79 5.39 -4.97
C LYS A 448 -48.19 4.81 -4.78
N MET A 449 -48.36 3.81 -3.92
CA MET A 449 -49.66 3.23 -3.61
C MET A 449 -50.56 4.25 -2.90
N GLU A 450 -50.04 4.91 -1.87
CA GLU A 450 -50.78 5.95 -1.13
C GLU A 450 -51.10 7.17 -2.02
N ARG A 451 -50.20 7.59 -2.92
CA ARG A 451 -50.53 8.64 -3.90
C ARG A 451 -51.69 8.24 -4.81
N VAL A 452 -51.71 7.00 -5.33
CA VAL A 452 -52.79 6.50 -6.19
C VAL A 452 -54.11 6.38 -5.41
N LYS A 453 -54.05 5.96 -4.15
CA LYS A 453 -55.21 5.92 -3.23
C LYS A 453 -55.79 7.31 -2.99
N LEU A 454 -54.95 8.30 -2.63
CA LEU A 454 -55.36 9.69 -2.47
C LEU A 454 -55.91 10.31 -3.76
N GLU A 455 -55.36 9.94 -4.92
CA GLU A 455 -55.86 10.36 -6.24
C GLU A 455 -57.26 9.80 -6.53
N VAL A 456 -57.54 8.56 -6.13
CA VAL A 456 -58.88 7.95 -6.20
C VAL A 456 -59.86 8.56 -5.19
N GLU A 457 -59.41 8.85 -3.97
CA GLU A 457 -60.24 9.48 -2.92
C GLU A 457 -60.63 10.91 -3.31
N LEU A 458 -59.69 11.72 -3.80
CA LEU A 458 -59.93 13.04 -4.39
C LEU A 458 -60.84 12.96 -5.64
N GLY A 459 -60.78 11.87 -6.41
CA GLY A 459 -61.72 11.60 -7.50
C GLY A 459 -63.15 11.43 -7.00
N ARG A 460 -63.37 10.59 -5.98
CA ARG A 460 -64.67 10.38 -5.34
C ARG A 460 -65.23 11.67 -4.74
N GLU A 461 -64.39 12.46 -4.06
CA GLU A 461 -64.80 13.73 -3.48
C GLU A 461 -65.26 14.74 -4.55
N LYS A 462 -64.53 14.85 -5.67
CA LYS A 462 -64.95 15.66 -6.83
C LYS A 462 -66.27 15.17 -7.45
N ASP A 463 -66.52 13.86 -7.42
CA ASP A 463 -67.79 13.29 -7.87
C ASP A 463 -68.95 13.62 -6.91
N CYS A 464 -68.75 13.48 -5.59
CA CYS A 464 -69.72 13.88 -4.57
C CYS A 464 -70.05 15.38 -4.64
N ASN A 465 -69.02 16.23 -4.69
CA ASN A 465 -69.18 17.69 -4.79
C ASN A 465 -69.92 18.08 -6.10
N ARG A 466 -69.70 17.37 -7.21
CA ARG A 466 -70.44 17.57 -8.46
C ARG A 466 -71.91 17.17 -8.34
N VAL A 467 -72.23 16.11 -7.58
CA VAL A 467 -73.62 15.70 -7.30
C VAL A 467 -74.31 16.77 -6.45
N GLN A 468 -73.72 17.19 -5.34
CA GLN A 468 -74.27 18.24 -4.46
C GLN A 468 -74.47 19.58 -5.20
N LEU A 469 -73.52 19.98 -6.06
CA LEU A 469 -73.64 21.16 -6.92
C LEU A 469 -74.69 21.02 -8.03
N SER A 470 -75.18 19.80 -8.31
CA SER A 470 -76.31 19.58 -9.21
C SER A 470 -77.65 19.54 -8.46
N GLU A 471 -77.67 19.01 -7.23
CA GLU A 471 -78.83 18.94 -6.35
C GLU A 471 -79.25 20.33 -5.86
N THR A 472 -78.32 21.10 -5.29
CA THR A 472 -78.54 22.51 -4.91
C THR A 472 -78.98 23.38 -6.08
N ARG A 473 -78.52 23.07 -7.30
CA ARG A 473 -78.90 23.80 -8.53
C ARG A 473 -80.29 23.42 -9.03
N ARG A 474 -80.72 22.17 -8.80
CA ARG A 474 -82.11 21.71 -9.00
C ARG A 474 -83.04 22.36 -7.97
N GLU A 475 -82.67 22.36 -6.69
CA GLU A 475 -83.42 23.00 -5.61
C GLU A 475 -83.60 24.50 -5.85
N LEU A 476 -82.53 25.19 -6.29
CA LEU A 476 -82.61 26.59 -6.70
C LEU A 476 -83.55 26.83 -7.91
N GLN A 477 -83.70 25.86 -8.81
CA GLN A 477 -84.66 25.93 -9.92
C GLN A 477 -86.09 25.67 -9.43
N GLU A 478 -86.30 24.72 -8.52
CA GLU A 478 -87.59 24.41 -7.91
C GLU A 478 -88.10 25.56 -7.04
N LEU A 479 -87.24 26.18 -6.22
CA LEU A 479 -87.54 27.40 -5.47
C LEU A 479 -87.87 28.59 -6.39
N LYS A 480 -87.13 28.76 -7.49
CA LYS A 480 -87.46 29.80 -8.50
C LYS A 480 -88.75 29.50 -9.27
N ALA A 481 -89.18 28.24 -9.35
CA ALA A 481 -90.48 27.87 -9.89
C ALA A 481 -91.60 28.18 -8.88
N SER A 482 -91.44 27.79 -7.61
CA SER A 482 -92.44 28.07 -6.56
C SER A 482 -92.62 29.57 -6.31
N GLN A 483 -91.55 30.36 -6.33
CA GLN A 483 -91.62 31.83 -6.23
C GLN A 483 -92.46 32.45 -7.36
N ARG A 484 -92.38 31.92 -8.59
CA ARG A 484 -93.21 32.39 -9.73
C ARG A 484 -94.67 31.97 -9.60
N VAL A 485 -94.96 30.85 -8.95
CA VAL A 485 -96.34 30.42 -8.65
C VAL A 485 -96.92 31.32 -7.56
N ALA A 486 -96.24 31.46 -6.42
CA ALA A 486 -96.68 32.33 -5.32
C ALA A 486 -96.84 33.80 -5.74
N GLN A 487 -96.00 34.31 -6.65
CA GLN A 487 -96.17 35.66 -7.22
C GLN A 487 -97.41 35.76 -8.10
N LYS A 488 -97.75 34.74 -8.89
CA LYS A 488 -99.00 34.70 -9.67
C LYS A 488 -100.24 34.55 -8.79
N GLU A 489 -100.17 33.74 -7.74
CA GLU A 489 -101.25 33.60 -6.75
C GLU A 489 -101.50 34.93 -6.03
N LYS A 490 -100.43 35.66 -5.68
CA LYS A 490 -100.50 37.02 -5.14
C LYS A 490 -101.10 38.02 -6.13
N GLU A 491 -100.75 37.94 -7.41
CA GLU A 491 -101.36 38.77 -8.48
C GLU A 491 -102.85 38.45 -8.67
N GLN A 492 -103.23 37.17 -8.64
CA GLN A 492 -104.62 36.73 -8.69
C GLN A 492 -105.42 37.22 -7.47
N LEU A 493 -104.91 37.04 -6.25
CA LEU A 493 -105.56 37.53 -5.03
C LEU A 493 -105.66 39.06 -4.99
N GLN A 494 -104.76 39.78 -5.66
CA GLN A 494 -104.88 41.23 -5.85
C GLN A 494 -105.98 41.60 -6.86
N ALA A 495 -106.15 40.84 -7.93
CA ALA A 495 -107.26 41.01 -8.88
C ALA A 495 -108.62 40.67 -8.24
N GLU A 496 -108.75 39.52 -7.58
CA GLU A 496 -109.95 39.12 -6.84
C GLU A 496 -110.33 40.16 -5.76
N LYS A 497 -109.33 40.73 -5.08
CA LYS A 497 -109.55 41.86 -4.15
C LYS A 497 -110.07 43.12 -4.87
N GLN A 498 -109.58 43.43 -6.06
CA GLN A 498 -110.06 44.57 -6.85
C GLN A 498 -111.52 44.34 -7.31
N GLU A 499 -111.84 43.16 -7.85
CA GLU A 499 -113.21 42.77 -8.22
C GLU A 499 -114.17 42.82 -7.01
N LEU A 500 -113.74 42.35 -5.84
CA LEU A 500 -114.52 42.47 -4.60
C LEU A 500 -114.72 43.93 -4.16
N MET A 501 -113.70 44.79 -4.27
CA MET A 501 -113.83 46.22 -3.99
C MET A 501 -114.80 46.90 -4.97
N GLU A 502 -114.72 46.60 -6.27
CA GLU A 502 -115.67 47.11 -7.26
C GLU A 502 -117.10 46.61 -7.01
N TYR A 503 -117.26 45.35 -6.61
CA TYR A 503 -118.56 44.78 -6.24
C TYR A 503 -119.14 45.44 -4.98
N ILE A 504 -118.31 45.74 -3.97
CA ILE A 504 -118.71 46.51 -2.78
C ILE A 504 -119.19 47.91 -3.21
N CYS A 505 -118.41 48.66 -3.99
CA CYS A 505 -118.82 49.96 -4.50
C CYS A 505 -120.12 49.91 -5.32
N GLN A 506 -120.33 48.84 -6.11
CA GLN A 506 -121.60 48.62 -6.82
C GLN A 506 -122.77 48.29 -5.89
N LEU A 507 -122.54 47.58 -4.77
CA LEU A 507 -123.57 47.33 -3.77
C LEU A 507 -123.92 48.60 -3.00
N GLU A 508 -122.92 49.40 -2.61
CA GLU A 508 -123.10 50.73 -2.00
C GLU A 508 -123.90 51.67 -2.93
N GLN A 509 -123.59 51.65 -4.24
CA GLN A 509 -124.33 52.43 -5.23
C GLN A 509 -125.77 51.93 -5.43
N LYS A 510 -126.03 50.62 -5.26
CA LYS A 510 -127.38 50.03 -5.36
C LYS A 510 -128.21 50.22 -4.08
N THR A 511 -127.58 50.27 -2.90
CA THR A 511 -128.27 50.56 -1.62
C THR A 511 -128.46 52.06 -1.40
N GLY A 512 -127.56 52.90 -1.91
CA GLY A 512 -127.62 54.37 -1.83
C GLY A 512 -128.85 55.05 -2.45
N THR A 513 -129.72 54.30 -3.14
CA THR A 513 -131.03 54.80 -3.62
C THR A 513 -132.13 54.76 -2.56
N VAL A 514 -131.88 54.18 -1.36
CA VAL A 514 -132.82 54.15 -0.23
C VAL A 514 -132.12 54.60 1.06
N THR A 515 -132.79 55.42 1.85
CA THR A 515 -132.33 55.99 3.14
C THR A 515 -131.04 56.82 3.08
N THR A 516 -131.17 58.05 2.59
CA THR A 516 -130.24 59.15 2.91
C THR A 516 -130.29 59.47 4.41
N ALA A 517 -129.29 59.04 5.19
CA ALA A 517 -129.08 59.46 6.58
C ALA A 517 -127.62 59.92 6.74
N ARG A 518 -127.42 61.23 6.64
CA ARG A 518 -126.11 61.87 6.54
C ARG A 518 -125.35 61.87 7.87
N TRP A 519 -124.13 61.35 7.88
CA TRP A 519 -123.09 61.68 8.86
C TRP A 519 -121.82 62.00 8.08
N ASP A 520 -121.43 63.27 8.06
CA ASP A 520 -120.26 63.75 7.30
C ASP A 520 -118.94 63.38 8.01
N ALA A 521 -117.87 63.19 7.23
CA ALA A 521 -116.49 62.95 7.70
C ALA A 521 -115.82 64.29 8.15
N ALA A 522 -114.59 64.39 8.68
CA ALA A 522 -113.43 63.50 8.81
C ALA A 522 -112.48 64.08 9.93
N PRO A 523 -111.16 63.77 10.04
CA PRO A 523 -110.38 62.62 9.56
C PRO A 523 -109.45 61.96 10.63
N ILE A 524 -109.21 60.66 10.45
CA ILE A 524 -107.93 59.91 10.63
C ILE A 524 -106.98 60.26 11.81
N ALA A 525 -106.84 59.31 12.74
CA ALA A 525 -105.56 58.92 13.34
C ALA A 525 -105.62 57.43 13.76
N SER A 526 -104.69 56.59 13.27
CA SER A 526 -104.72 55.14 13.48
C SER A 526 -104.31 54.71 14.90
N THR A 527 -104.93 53.65 15.44
CA THR A 527 -104.63 53.14 16.80
C THR A 527 -104.58 51.61 16.87
N GLY A 528 -103.35 51.06 16.89
CA GLY A 528 -103.05 49.68 17.30
C GLY A 528 -103.32 48.57 16.25
N ARG A 529 -102.74 47.38 16.38
CA ARG A 529 -101.66 46.91 17.27
C ARG A 529 -101.03 45.61 16.69
N PRO A 530 -100.05 44.99 17.37
CA PRO A 530 -98.65 44.95 16.96
C PRO A 530 -98.28 43.76 16.05
N GLU A 531 -97.43 43.97 15.06
CA GLU A 531 -96.64 42.89 14.44
C GLU A 531 -95.15 43.27 14.37
N THR A 532 -94.31 42.24 14.34
CA THR A 532 -92.88 42.27 14.68
C THR A 532 -92.04 43.00 13.63
N ALA A 533 -90.92 43.59 14.05
CA ALA A 533 -90.00 44.28 13.16
C ALA A 533 -89.40 43.34 12.09
N LEU A 534 -89.45 43.79 10.84
CA LEU A 534 -88.59 43.28 9.77
C LEU A 534 -87.35 44.18 9.71
N SER A 535 -86.22 43.66 10.20
CA SER A 535 -84.89 44.24 9.99
C SER A 535 -84.20 43.40 8.92
N ASP A 536 -83.74 44.05 7.86
CA ASP A 536 -83.20 43.38 6.66
C ASP A 536 -81.70 43.68 6.53
N SER A 537 -80.88 42.82 7.14
CA SER A 537 -79.42 42.75 6.95
C SER A 537 -78.87 41.44 7.52
N GLU A 538 -78.03 40.76 6.75
CA GLU A 538 -77.41 39.46 7.07
C GLU A 538 -76.27 39.61 8.11
N ASP A 539 -76.04 38.60 8.99
CA ASP A 539 -74.87 37.69 8.91
C ASP A 539 -74.89 36.54 9.97
N GLU A 540 -73.91 35.62 9.92
CA GLU A 540 -73.85 34.24 10.45
C GLU A 540 -73.85 33.95 11.99
N SER A 541 -74.13 32.65 12.30
CA SER A 541 -73.72 31.87 13.51
C SER A 541 -74.55 32.05 14.80
N PRO A 542 -74.75 31.04 15.70
CA PRO A 542 -73.87 29.88 15.99
C PRO A 542 -74.56 28.51 16.24
N GLU A 543 -73.83 27.57 16.86
CA GLU A 543 -74.13 26.13 17.04
C GLU A 543 -75.12 25.74 18.17
N ALA A 544 -75.51 24.44 18.14
CA ALA A 544 -75.97 23.58 19.25
C ALA A 544 -77.46 23.73 19.68
N LEU A 545 -78.15 22.74 20.28
CA LEU A 545 -77.77 21.49 20.99
C LEU A 545 -78.83 20.35 20.79
N GLN A 546 -78.42 19.07 20.95
CA GLN A 546 -79.14 17.99 21.71
C GLN A 546 -80.53 17.44 21.21
N ILE A 547 -81.03 16.20 21.47
CA ILE A 547 -80.59 14.92 22.11
C ILE A 547 -81.29 13.72 21.38
N LEU A 548 -80.70 12.50 21.37
CA LEU A 548 -81.31 11.15 21.67
C LEU A 548 -80.88 9.95 20.78
N HIS A 549 -80.24 8.97 21.44
CA HIS A 549 -80.06 7.56 21.09
C HIS A 549 -81.26 6.70 21.62
N PRO A 550 -81.31 5.33 21.57
CA PRO A 550 -80.56 4.26 20.83
C PRO A 550 -81.58 3.33 20.07
N PRO A 551 -81.41 1.99 19.77
CA PRO A 551 -80.30 1.04 20.02
C PRO A 551 -79.93 -0.04 18.95
N ARG A 552 -78.75 -0.66 19.16
CA ARG A 552 -78.26 -2.00 18.67
C ARG A 552 -78.00 -2.13 17.15
N SER A 553 -77.07 -2.96 16.65
CA SER A 553 -75.93 -3.76 17.20
C SER A 553 -75.08 -4.25 15.98
N LEU A 554 -73.81 -4.72 16.02
CA LEU A 554 -73.16 -5.66 16.96
C LEU A 554 -71.64 -5.81 16.63
N GLY A 555 -70.74 -5.81 17.63
CA GLY A 555 -69.39 -6.45 17.62
C GLY A 555 -68.26 -5.91 16.71
N HIS A 556 -66.98 -5.86 17.10
CA HIS A 556 -66.31 -6.17 18.38
C HIS A 556 -65.04 -5.30 18.61
N TYR A 557 -64.75 -5.09 19.90
CA TYR A 557 -63.53 -4.61 20.61
C TYR A 557 -62.19 -4.65 19.83
N SER A 558 -61.37 -3.58 19.81
CA SER A 558 -60.60 -2.93 20.92
C SER A 558 -59.41 -3.78 21.40
N LEU A 559 -58.20 -3.32 21.77
CA LEU A 559 -57.45 -2.04 21.91
C LEU A 559 -56.65 -2.17 23.22
N CYS A 560 -55.35 -1.84 23.21
CA CYS A 560 -54.50 -1.60 24.40
C CYS A 560 -54.29 -2.79 25.37
N GLU A 561 -53.38 -2.79 26.34
CA GLU A 561 -52.70 -1.67 27.02
C GLU A 561 -51.25 -2.00 27.48
N GLN A 562 -50.62 -1.06 28.19
CA GLN A 562 -49.23 -1.01 28.65
C GLN A 562 -49.02 -1.73 29.99
N GLY A 563 -47.87 -2.38 30.22
CA GLY A 563 -47.60 -3.06 31.51
C GLY A 563 -46.17 -3.53 31.79
N GLN A 564 -45.56 -2.93 32.82
CA GLN A 564 -44.47 -3.44 33.66
C GLN A 564 -44.85 -3.07 35.12
N PRO A 565 -44.51 -3.85 36.18
CA PRO A 565 -43.12 -3.91 36.65
C PRO A 565 -42.63 -5.20 37.37
N ASP A 566 -41.31 -5.26 37.56
CA ASP A 566 -40.52 -5.72 38.72
C ASP A 566 -40.67 -7.10 39.41
N SER A 567 -39.49 -7.74 39.55
CA SER A 567 -38.83 -8.21 40.80
C SER A 567 -38.46 -9.69 40.98
N LEU A 568 -37.13 -9.90 41.03
CA LEU A 568 -36.36 -10.85 41.87
C LEU A 568 -36.50 -12.38 41.68
N LEU A 569 -35.41 -13.02 41.24
CA LEU A 569 -34.56 -13.88 42.12
C LEU A 569 -33.20 -14.27 41.48
N LEU A 570 -32.28 -14.79 42.30
CA LEU A 570 -30.91 -15.19 41.95
C LEU A 570 -30.82 -16.54 41.20
N SER A 571 -29.82 -16.71 40.31
CA SER A 571 -28.70 -17.68 40.45
C SER A 571 -27.88 -17.91 39.17
N THR A 572 -26.54 -17.94 39.31
CA THR A 572 -25.57 -18.66 38.44
C THR A 572 -25.50 -20.16 38.84
N PRO A 573 -24.96 -21.12 38.04
CA PRO A 573 -23.63 -21.07 37.40
C PRO A 573 -23.51 -21.76 36.00
N ALA A 574 -22.27 -22.05 35.57
CA ALA A 574 -21.89 -22.64 34.28
C ALA A 574 -21.74 -24.20 34.32
N ILE A 575 -20.92 -24.77 33.42
CA ILE A 575 -20.67 -26.21 33.07
C ILE A 575 -21.49 -26.66 31.83
N ALA A 576 -20.96 -27.34 30.80
CA ALA A 576 -19.59 -27.54 30.27
C ALA A 576 -19.69 -28.16 28.85
N PRO A 577 -18.67 -28.05 27.98
CA PRO A 577 -18.61 -28.80 26.72
C PRO A 577 -18.38 -30.30 26.96
N ARG A 578 -18.61 -31.14 25.94
CA ARG A 578 -18.29 -32.58 25.99
C ARG A 578 -17.09 -32.96 25.13
N ASP A 579 -16.15 -33.67 25.73
CA ASP A 579 -14.99 -34.26 25.08
C ASP A 579 -15.32 -35.47 24.20
N ALA A 580 -14.42 -35.74 23.26
CA ALA A 580 -14.13 -37.07 22.74
C ALA A 580 -12.61 -37.19 22.46
N ASP A 581 -11.82 -37.22 23.53
CA ASP A 581 -10.36 -37.37 23.53
C ASP A 581 -9.88 -38.66 22.85
N ARG A 582 -8.72 -38.62 22.16
CA ARG A 582 -7.60 -39.52 22.52
C ARG A 582 -6.20 -39.15 21.98
N SER A 583 -5.35 -38.82 22.96
CA SER A 583 -3.97 -39.33 23.11
C SER A 583 -2.90 -38.90 22.09
N ALA A 584 -2.05 -37.95 22.51
CA ALA A 584 -0.76 -37.66 21.88
C ALA A 584 0.35 -38.63 22.31
N VAL A 585 1.39 -38.79 21.48
CA VAL A 585 2.78 -39.12 21.88
C VAL A 585 3.74 -38.34 20.97
N VAL A 586 4.79 -37.74 21.54
CA VAL A 586 5.91 -37.14 20.80
C VAL A 586 7.18 -37.94 21.11
N ILE A 587 7.84 -38.46 20.08
CA ILE A 587 9.18 -39.08 20.15
C ILE A 587 10.04 -38.51 19.00
N ASN A 588 11.36 -38.52 19.17
CA ASN A 588 12.32 -37.72 18.42
C ASN A 588 13.39 -38.60 17.73
N GLN A 589 14.01 -38.11 16.66
CA GLN A 589 15.13 -38.73 15.89
C GLN A 589 14.76 -40.00 15.06
N PRO A 590 15.69 -40.59 14.26
CA PRO A 590 15.96 -40.12 12.89
C PRO A 590 15.88 -41.22 11.80
N ALA A 591 16.23 -40.88 10.56
CA ALA A 591 15.99 -41.69 9.36
C ALA A 591 16.92 -42.92 9.15
N PRO A 592 16.41 -44.00 8.53
CA PRO A 592 17.21 -45.05 7.88
C PRO A 592 17.15 -44.97 6.34
N LEU A 593 18.20 -45.46 5.67
CA LEU A 593 18.30 -45.60 4.20
C LEU A 593 17.92 -47.02 3.75
N SER A 594 17.09 -47.18 2.71
CA SER A 594 17.25 -48.19 1.63
C SER A 594 16.06 -48.28 0.64
N LEU A 595 16.36 -48.78 -0.56
CA LEU A 595 15.48 -49.12 -1.71
C LEU A 595 15.49 -50.66 -1.90
N PRO A 596 14.85 -51.28 -2.94
CA PRO A 596 13.56 -51.00 -3.63
C PRO A 596 12.76 -52.30 -4.00
N HIS A 597 11.45 -52.23 -4.35
CA HIS A 597 10.88 -52.83 -5.59
C HIS A 597 9.40 -52.49 -5.91
N GLN A 598 8.96 -52.95 -7.08
CA GLN A 598 7.74 -52.59 -7.84
C GLN A 598 6.46 -53.37 -7.49
N ALA A 599 5.31 -52.78 -7.82
CA ALA A 599 4.17 -53.45 -8.48
C ALA A 599 3.34 -52.41 -9.28
N ASN A 600 2.56 -52.82 -10.28
CA ASN A 600 1.92 -51.94 -11.28
C ASN A 600 0.38 -51.95 -11.24
N ALA A 601 -0.23 -50.83 -11.65
CA ALA A 601 -1.51 -50.68 -12.39
C ALA A 601 -1.88 -49.18 -12.43
N ASP A 602 -2.64 -48.61 -13.38
CA ASP A 602 -2.79 -48.84 -14.83
C ASP A 602 -3.74 -47.73 -15.36
N THR A 603 -3.29 -46.77 -16.18
CA THR A 603 -4.15 -46.09 -17.18
C THR A 603 -3.38 -45.19 -18.16
N LEU A 604 -3.73 -45.33 -19.45
CA LEU A 604 -3.40 -44.48 -20.61
C LEU A 604 -4.77 -44.08 -21.24
N PRO A 605 -4.89 -43.22 -22.29
CA PRO A 605 -3.89 -42.72 -23.26
C PRO A 605 -3.86 -41.15 -23.34
N HIS A 606 -3.21 -40.42 -24.26
CA HIS A 606 -2.65 -40.65 -25.62
C HIS A 606 -1.25 -39.98 -25.74
N SER A 607 -0.27 -40.55 -26.48
CA SER A 607 0.10 -40.26 -27.89
C SER A 607 0.38 -38.77 -28.21
N SER A 608 1.47 -38.37 -28.89
CA SER A 608 2.46 -39.17 -29.65
C SER A 608 3.85 -38.51 -29.77
N ASP A 609 4.88 -39.36 -29.95
CA ASP A 609 6.02 -39.27 -30.90
C ASP A 609 6.80 -37.96 -31.17
N SER A 610 8.11 -37.96 -31.48
CA SER A 610 9.24 -38.94 -31.43
C SER A 610 10.54 -38.09 -31.60
N VAL A 611 11.79 -38.50 -31.35
CA VAL A 611 12.58 -39.49 -32.11
C VAL A 611 13.86 -39.88 -31.33
N ARG A 612 14.00 -41.18 -31.05
CA ARG A 612 15.23 -42.03 -31.08
C ARG A 612 16.61 -41.53 -30.59
N ARG A 613 17.11 -42.28 -29.58
CA ARG A 613 18.39 -43.06 -29.55
C ARG A 613 19.75 -42.32 -29.52
N ALA A 614 20.82 -42.92 -28.98
CA ALA A 614 20.97 -43.98 -27.96
C ALA A 614 22.46 -44.12 -27.57
N ILE A 615 22.78 -44.21 -26.28
CA ILE A 615 24.06 -44.75 -25.78
C ILE A 615 23.78 -45.66 -24.58
N ARG A 616 24.39 -46.85 -24.56
CA ARG A 616 24.49 -47.72 -23.38
C ARG A 616 25.88 -48.36 -23.39
N ALA A 617 26.56 -48.34 -22.25
CA ALA A 617 27.93 -48.82 -22.12
C ALA A 617 28.02 -50.24 -21.52
N ALA A 618 29.05 -50.99 -21.92
CA ALA A 618 29.62 -52.12 -21.20
C ALA A 618 31.15 -52.03 -21.40
N ARG A 619 31.91 -51.59 -20.40
CA ARG A 619 32.52 -52.36 -19.29
C ARG A 619 33.65 -53.31 -19.72
N CYS A 620 34.81 -53.08 -19.10
CA CYS A 620 36.10 -53.74 -19.32
C CYS A 620 36.25 -55.03 -18.48
N HIS A 621 37.13 -55.94 -18.92
CA HIS A 621 37.81 -56.94 -18.09
C HIS A 621 39.25 -57.21 -18.58
N ARG A 622 40.08 -57.80 -17.71
CA ARG A 622 41.50 -58.20 -17.93
C ARG A 622 41.63 -59.28 -19.04
N GLY A 623 42.78 -59.54 -19.67
CA GLY A 623 44.15 -58.99 -19.58
C GLY A 623 45.21 -60.02 -20.04
N VAL A 624 46.51 -59.66 -19.96
CA VAL A 624 47.74 -60.50 -20.21
C VAL A 624 48.30 -60.58 -21.66
N ILE A 625 49.37 -59.79 -21.87
CA ILE A 625 50.67 -60.02 -22.57
C ILE A 625 50.83 -61.27 -23.48
N ILE A 626 51.27 -61.05 -24.74
CA ILE A 626 52.51 -61.59 -25.38
C ILE A 626 52.78 -60.81 -26.71
N CYS A 627 54.00 -60.95 -27.27
CA CYS A 627 54.66 -60.00 -28.21
C CYS A 627 54.44 -60.29 -29.72
N ASP A 628 55.19 -59.52 -30.52
CA ASP A 628 55.60 -59.75 -31.94
C ASP A 628 54.58 -59.38 -33.04
N SER A 629 54.97 -58.76 -34.17
CA SER A 629 56.28 -58.18 -34.58
C SER A 629 56.17 -57.13 -35.71
N GLU A 630 57.28 -56.41 -35.92
CA GLU A 630 57.77 -55.83 -37.18
C GLU A 630 57.14 -54.58 -37.86
N ASN A 631 58.06 -53.79 -38.44
CA ASN A 631 57.97 -52.84 -39.55
C ASN A 631 57.15 -51.53 -39.42
N GLU A 632 57.64 -50.37 -39.91
CA GLU A 632 59.02 -49.90 -40.21
C GLU A 632 58.96 -48.38 -40.53
N ILE A 633 60.07 -47.62 -40.37
CA ILE A 633 60.43 -46.39 -41.14
C ILE A 633 59.48 -45.15 -40.97
N TRP A 634 59.88 -43.86 -40.80
CA TRP A 634 61.16 -43.11 -40.86
C TRP A 634 61.32 -42.19 -39.61
N LEU A 635 62.58 -41.88 -39.25
CA LEU A 635 63.03 -40.76 -38.38
C LEU A 635 63.37 -39.51 -39.25
N PRO A 636 63.86 -38.33 -38.75
CA PRO A 636 64.30 -37.90 -37.39
C PRO A 636 63.57 -36.59 -36.92
N THR A 637 63.95 -35.73 -35.95
CA THR A 637 65.04 -35.51 -34.94
C THR A 637 64.42 -34.65 -33.79
N ASN A 638 64.83 -34.58 -32.51
CA ASN A 638 66.11 -34.22 -31.84
C ASN A 638 66.60 -32.77 -32.10
N SER A 639 67.13 -31.96 -31.16
CA SER A 639 67.25 -32.04 -29.68
C SER A 639 67.70 -30.67 -29.09
N HIS A 640 67.72 -30.52 -27.75
CA HIS A 640 68.41 -29.49 -26.90
C HIS A 640 68.04 -27.99 -27.14
N ALA A 641 67.76 -27.12 -26.15
CA ALA A 641 68.35 -26.82 -24.83
C ALA A 641 69.58 -25.89 -24.86
N HIS A 642 69.55 -24.84 -24.00
CA HIS A 642 70.58 -23.78 -23.78
C HIS A 642 70.73 -22.72 -24.92
N GLN A 643 71.08 -21.44 -24.69
CA GLN A 643 71.40 -20.67 -23.45
C GLN A 643 71.32 -19.14 -23.66
N LEU A 644 71.47 -18.34 -22.57
CA LEU A 644 71.80 -16.88 -22.54
C LEU A 644 70.64 -15.93 -22.96
N ASN A 645 70.63 -14.60 -22.70
CA ASN A 645 71.68 -13.75 -22.11
C ASN A 645 71.21 -12.61 -21.15
N VAL A 646 72.19 -12.12 -20.40
CA VAL A 646 72.31 -11.05 -19.37
C VAL A 646 71.74 -9.64 -19.68
N GLY A 647 71.25 -8.96 -18.62
CA GLY A 647 71.35 -7.49 -18.43
C GLY A 647 70.12 -6.82 -17.75
N SER A 648 70.24 -5.74 -16.95
CA SER A 648 71.39 -5.16 -16.22
C SER A 648 70.94 -4.11 -15.17
N GLY A 649 71.69 -3.99 -14.05
CA GLY A 649 71.78 -2.76 -13.22
C GLY A 649 70.74 -2.50 -12.11
N SER A 650 71.17 -2.49 -10.84
CA SER A 650 71.49 -1.24 -10.11
C SER A 650 72.14 -1.51 -8.74
N PHE A 651 72.56 -0.42 -8.09
CA PHE A 651 73.17 -0.25 -6.76
C PHE A 651 72.27 -0.79 -5.61
N ASP A 652 72.75 -1.06 -4.38
CA ASP A 652 73.68 -0.22 -3.62
C ASP A 652 74.56 -0.89 -2.53
N ILE A 653 75.40 -0.04 -1.93
CA ILE A 653 76.38 -0.18 -0.84
C ILE A 653 75.79 -0.73 0.47
N ASP A 654 76.49 -1.67 1.16
CA ASP A 654 77.22 -1.32 2.41
C ASP A 654 78.22 -2.39 2.92
N ILE A 655 79.04 -1.98 3.88
CA ILE A 655 80.18 -2.65 4.51
C ILE A 655 79.77 -3.33 5.82
N ILE A 656 80.29 -4.54 6.10
CA ILE A 656 80.74 -4.91 7.46
C ILE A 656 81.76 -6.06 7.41
N SER A 657 82.65 -6.08 8.41
CA SER A 657 83.85 -6.94 8.51
C SER A 657 83.60 -8.25 9.26
N TRP A 658 84.66 -9.06 9.40
CA TRP A 658 84.97 -10.16 10.33
C TRP A 658 85.19 -11.54 9.65
N LYS A 659 86.25 -12.30 9.95
CA LYS A 659 87.54 -12.00 10.63
C LYS A 659 88.55 -13.10 10.29
N GLN A 660 89.85 -12.81 10.29
CA GLN A 660 90.90 -13.74 9.84
C GLN A 660 91.72 -14.33 11.01
N LEU A 661 92.05 -15.62 10.89
CA LEU A 661 93.09 -16.42 11.56
C LEU A 661 93.73 -15.95 12.89
N GLY A 662 93.70 -16.84 13.89
CA GLY A 662 94.95 -17.39 14.43
C GLY A 662 95.45 -16.93 15.80
N CYS A 663 94.87 -17.49 16.87
CA CYS A 663 95.56 -18.02 18.06
C CYS A 663 94.73 -19.16 18.65
#